data_AF-A0A9P6M8P7-F1
#
_entry.id   AF-A0A9P6M8P7-F1
#
_cell.length_a   1.000
_cell.length_b   1.000
_cell.length_c   1.000
_cell.angle_alpha   90.00
_cell.angle_beta   90.00
_cell.angle_gamma   90.00
#
_symmetry.space_group_name_H-M   'P 1'
#
loop_
_entity.id
_entity.type
_entity.pdbx_description
1 polymer ?
#
loop_
_entity_poly.entity_id
_entity_poly.type
_entity_poly.pdbx_seq_one_letter_code
_entity_poly.pdbx_strand_id
1 'polypeptide(L)'
;MIKISSREATTDELGLVHTETHIEKITKTSEMTKEDLFEMANNYNSIYLNNLSAFCARLSCGSLIELCRAVALGQVLNGLAIIRPPGHHAEPDEAGGFCLYNNVAIAARYLQNNHGLKKIFILDWDVHHGNGTQTAFYDDPDVVYCSIHRFDYGTFYPGDAIAAAHTAIGEGTGRGRTINIPWNSSGMGDSEYIYAFNKVIIPIIYEFAPDFVLVSAGFDAAQGDHIGQMLVTPAAYGHMTHMLKSLAGGKIILALEGGYNLDSIAVSGLACAKALLNDPIEPLGPIVPNELCVQTIHEVIEVHSRYWKSLPQTCTNPLDDPIQGHVAIGVDKILNAYRQSYLQERHEMIRMPRLESEQRKEFLENVLCTQEVVVRTSGTSNAVRSEKSIMLDTTSHYVDYIIDSGNELIDIVVPYQPSSDEDKTALKEKLLGQLSEIWDNFVSTTGYTGRRIILLASGFGCHAVVGFMNERQKEIVKYINCVTLVPGDDTLPLVAKRMGPWYVENSFVFLTNDHPVWERTQKANNRTGNLIRSEYPSGRLSELMDHLRCSIFEGIEGRLESLPPVPENDSDSDFKDEDLTTMETDETKIPVKSDEPVSNSIGARSTATTSFAHSIPQDGSTATVNATATATTSTSITDTVAPGVTRFERLNDPSSDPSALGRSSLRGWSTASPTTLSNTKRPVFQWQ
;
A
#
# COMPACT_ATOMS: atom_id res chain seq x y z
N MET A 1 18.58 -35.79 -17.49
CA MET A 1 19.23 -34.51 -17.85
C MET A 1 20.19 -34.73 -19.00
N ILE A 2 20.25 -33.80 -19.95
CA ILE A 2 21.19 -33.81 -21.08
C ILE A 2 22.13 -32.61 -20.91
N LYS A 3 23.44 -32.81 -21.05
CA LYS A 3 24.41 -31.72 -21.01
C LYS A 3 24.50 -31.08 -22.40
N ILE A 4 24.24 -29.78 -22.48
CA ILE A 4 24.50 -28.97 -23.68
C ILE A 4 25.92 -28.41 -23.59
N SER A 5 26.66 -28.46 -24.70
CA SER A 5 28.04 -27.94 -24.76
C SER A 5 28.05 -26.41 -24.83
N SER A 6 28.93 -25.81 -24.05
CA SER A 6 29.20 -24.37 -24.08
C SER A 6 30.00 -23.97 -25.31
N ARG A 7 29.83 -22.72 -25.75
CA ARG A 7 30.71 -22.02 -26.71
C ARG A 7 30.79 -20.54 -26.37
N GLU A 8 31.76 -19.84 -26.96
CA GLU A 8 31.78 -18.38 -26.94
C GLU A 8 30.69 -17.82 -27.88
N ALA A 9 30.05 -16.73 -27.45
CA ALA A 9 29.24 -15.88 -28.32
C ALA A 9 30.14 -15.17 -29.34
N THR A 10 29.67 -15.08 -30.58
CA THR A 10 30.33 -14.35 -31.65
C THR A 10 30.08 -12.85 -31.52
N THR A 11 30.93 -12.02 -32.13
CA THR A 11 30.73 -10.56 -32.14
C THR A 11 29.38 -10.15 -32.71
N ASP A 12 28.92 -10.82 -33.78
CA ASP A 12 27.61 -10.55 -34.40
C ASP A 12 26.45 -10.85 -33.44
N GLU A 13 26.56 -11.91 -32.64
CA GLU A 13 25.56 -12.24 -31.62
C GLU A 13 25.56 -11.21 -30.48
N LEU A 14 26.73 -10.75 -30.03
CA LEU A 14 26.82 -9.68 -29.04
C LEU A 14 26.21 -8.37 -29.57
N GLY A 15 26.43 -8.08 -30.85
CA GLY A 15 25.92 -6.91 -31.57
C GLY A 15 24.39 -6.88 -31.75
N LEU A 16 23.68 -7.95 -31.36
CA LEU A 16 22.21 -7.96 -31.34
C LEU A 16 21.62 -7.04 -30.27
N VAL A 17 22.39 -6.74 -29.23
CA VAL A 17 21.99 -5.86 -28.11
C VAL A 17 23.03 -4.79 -27.86
N HIS A 18 24.31 -5.15 -27.87
CA HIS A 18 25.36 -4.23 -27.48
C HIS A 18 25.93 -3.42 -28.64
N THR A 19 26.30 -2.18 -28.34
CA THR A 19 27.03 -1.34 -29.29
C THR A 19 28.43 -1.89 -29.57
N GLU A 20 28.92 -1.65 -30.78
CA GLU A 20 30.29 -2.04 -31.17
C GLU A 20 31.34 -1.47 -30.21
N THR A 21 31.15 -0.22 -29.76
CA THR A 21 32.05 0.43 -28.79
C THR A 21 32.09 -0.31 -27.45
N HIS A 22 30.95 -0.78 -26.94
CA HIS A 22 30.91 -1.57 -25.71
C HIS A 22 31.64 -2.91 -25.88
N ILE A 23 31.35 -3.63 -26.97
CA ILE A 23 31.97 -4.93 -27.27
C ILE A 23 33.50 -4.78 -27.38
N GLU A 24 33.99 -3.74 -28.05
CA GLU A 24 35.41 -3.46 -28.15
C GLU A 24 36.05 -3.17 -26.78
N LYS A 25 35.41 -2.33 -25.94
CA LYS A 25 35.90 -2.01 -24.59
C LYS A 25 36.07 -3.27 -23.76
N ILE A 26 35.04 -4.11 -23.70
CA ILE A 26 35.09 -5.37 -22.95
C ILE A 26 36.12 -6.32 -23.55
N THR A 27 36.22 -6.42 -24.88
CA THR A 27 37.20 -7.30 -25.54
C THR A 27 38.65 -6.91 -25.21
N LYS A 28 38.97 -5.62 -25.15
CA LYS A 28 40.32 -5.12 -24.82
C LYS A 28 40.76 -5.48 -23.39
N THR A 29 39.84 -5.82 -22.48
CA THR A 29 40.19 -6.21 -21.09
C THR A 29 41.13 -7.42 -21.02
N SER A 30 41.18 -8.29 -22.04
CA SER A 30 42.12 -9.42 -22.04
C SER A 30 43.58 -9.01 -22.15
N GLU A 31 43.85 -7.84 -22.74
CA GLU A 31 45.20 -7.34 -23.05
C GLU A 31 45.67 -6.25 -22.09
N MET A 32 44.79 -5.78 -21.20
CA MET A 32 45.07 -4.71 -20.25
C MET A 32 45.96 -5.14 -19.08
N THR A 33 46.70 -4.19 -18.53
CA THR A 33 47.41 -4.39 -17.25
C THR A 33 46.42 -4.43 -16.09
N LYS A 34 46.85 -4.85 -14.90
CA LYS A 34 45.98 -4.89 -13.72
C LYS A 34 45.53 -3.49 -13.30
N GLU A 35 46.43 -2.52 -13.46
CA GLU A 35 46.20 -1.11 -13.16
C GLU A 35 45.13 -0.54 -14.10
N ASP A 36 45.25 -0.78 -15.42
CA ASP A 36 44.26 -0.34 -16.41
C ASP A 36 42.89 -0.99 -16.17
N LEU A 37 42.86 -2.28 -15.82
CA LEU A 37 41.61 -3.00 -15.49
C LEU A 37 40.93 -2.42 -14.26
N PHE A 38 41.71 -2.06 -13.24
CA PHE A 38 41.18 -1.43 -12.03
C PHE A 38 40.63 -0.04 -12.32
N GLU A 39 41.35 0.78 -13.11
CA GLU A 39 40.88 2.09 -13.55
C GLU A 39 39.60 1.99 -14.39
N MET A 40 39.56 1.07 -15.35
CA MET A 40 38.37 0.81 -16.16
C MET A 40 37.18 0.37 -15.29
N ALA A 41 37.38 -0.55 -14.35
CA ALA A 41 36.31 -1.02 -13.47
C ALA A 41 35.72 0.10 -12.60
N ASN A 42 36.54 1.05 -12.14
CA ASN A 42 36.08 2.21 -11.35
C ASN A 42 35.22 3.20 -12.13
N ASN A 43 35.25 3.14 -13.47
CA ASN A 43 34.38 3.96 -14.31
C ASN A 43 32.97 3.36 -14.49
N TYR A 44 32.75 2.14 -14.01
CA TYR A 44 31.46 1.46 -14.07
C TYR A 44 30.86 1.32 -12.67
N ASN A 45 29.53 1.21 -12.62
CA ASN A 45 28.82 0.98 -11.37
C ASN A 45 28.86 -0.51 -10.98
N SER A 46 29.51 -0.84 -9.85
CA SER A 46 29.57 -2.19 -9.28
C SER A 46 30.15 -3.25 -10.24
N ILE A 47 31.31 -2.97 -10.83
CA ILE A 47 32.04 -3.91 -11.70
C ILE A 47 33.44 -4.21 -11.14
N TYR A 48 33.90 -5.43 -11.35
CA TYR A 48 35.31 -5.82 -11.22
C TYR A 48 35.75 -6.56 -12.48
N LEU A 49 37.02 -6.40 -12.85
CA LEU A 49 37.57 -6.96 -14.08
C LEU A 49 38.87 -7.72 -13.82
N ASN A 50 39.12 -8.71 -14.66
CA ASN A 50 40.36 -9.44 -14.81
C ASN A 50 40.55 -9.84 -16.29
N ASN A 51 41.74 -10.27 -16.70
CA ASN A 51 42.04 -10.60 -18.11
C ASN A 51 41.18 -11.73 -18.72
N LEU A 52 40.53 -12.57 -17.91
CA LEU A 52 39.62 -13.61 -18.40
C LEU A 52 38.15 -13.13 -18.48
N SER A 53 37.85 -11.90 -18.08
CA SER A 53 36.46 -11.40 -18.01
C SER A 53 35.79 -11.40 -19.37
N ALA A 54 36.48 -10.91 -20.41
CA ALA A 54 35.96 -10.93 -21.78
C ALA A 54 35.66 -12.36 -22.27
N PHE A 55 36.57 -13.30 -22.01
CA PHE A 55 36.39 -14.71 -22.37
C PHE A 55 35.20 -15.33 -21.63
N CYS A 56 35.14 -15.16 -20.31
CA CYS A 56 34.04 -15.69 -19.50
C CYS A 56 32.69 -15.08 -19.88
N ALA A 57 32.63 -13.78 -20.19
CA ALA A 57 31.41 -13.12 -20.64
C ALA A 57 30.90 -13.69 -21.97
N ARG A 58 31.79 -13.89 -22.95
CA ARG A 58 31.42 -14.56 -24.22
C ARG A 58 30.98 -15.99 -23.99
N LEU A 59 31.67 -16.74 -23.12
CA LEU A 59 31.32 -18.12 -22.81
C LEU A 59 29.96 -18.23 -22.09
N SER A 60 29.67 -17.30 -21.17
CA SER A 60 28.39 -17.19 -20.45
C SER A 60 27.24 -16.99 -21.44
N CYS A 61 27.34 -15.95 -22.27
CA CYS A 61 26.35 -15.62 -23.28
C CYS A 61 26.17 -16.74 -24.32
N GLY A 62 27.27 -17.25 -24.89
CA GLY A 62 27.20 -18.30 -25.91
C GLY A 62 26.67 -19.65 -25.38
N SER A 63 26.89 -19.95 -24.09
CA SER A 63 26.28 -21.12 -23.44
C SER A 63 24.76 -21.00 -23.35
N LEU A 64 24.24 -19.81 -23.02
CA LEU A 64 22.80 -19.58 -22.99
C LEU A 64 22.18 -19.65 -24.38
N ILE A 65 22.86 -19.09 -25.40
CA ILE A 65 22.41 -19.18 -26.79
C ILE A 65 22.30 -20.65 -27.24
N GLU A 66 23.30 -21.50 -26.96
CA GLU A 66 23.23 -22.92 -27.34
C GLU A 66 22.09 -23.66 -26.63
N LEU A 67 21.83 -23.36 -25.37
CA LEU A 67 20.72 -23.98 -24.64
C LEU A 67 19.36 -23.53 -25.22
N CYS A 68 19.20 -22.23 -25.49
CA CYS A 68 18.00 -21.69 -26.13
C CYS A 68 17.79 -22.29 -27.53
N ARG A 69 18.86 -22.42 -28.31
CA ARG A 69 18.85 -23.08 -29.62
C ARG A 69 18.41 -24.54 -29.52
N ALA A 70 18.91 -25.29 -28.54
CA ALA A 70 18.52 -26.69 -28.33
C ALA A 70 17.03 -26.84 -28.01
N VAL A 71 16.45 -25.93 -27.21
CA VAL A 71 15.00 -25.90 -26.94
C VAL A 71 14.21 -25.47 -28.18
N ALA A 72 14.65 -24.43 -28.88
CA ALA A 72 13.97 -23.95 -30.09
C ALA A 72 13.91 -25.02 -31.19
N LEU A 73 14.95 -25.85 -31.30
CA LEU A 73 15.02 -26.99 -32.21
C LEU A 73 14.30 -28.25 -31.69
N GLY A 74 13.73 -28.21 -30.48
CA GLY A 74 13.03 -29.35 -29.88
C GLY A 74 13.93 -30.52 -29.45
N GLN A 75 15.24 -30.27 -29.29
CA GLN A 75 16.20 -31.29 -28.83
C GLN A 75 16.06 -31.58 -27.33
N VAL A 76 15.67 -30.55 -26.58
CA VAL A 76 15.29 -30.62 -25.16
C VAL A 76 14.04 -29.76 -24.96
N LEU A 77 13.24 -30.05 -23.93
CA LEU A 77 12.01 -29.29 -23.66
C LEU A 77 12.29 -27.95 -22.98
N ASN A 78 13.19 -27.96 -22.00
CA ASN A 78 13.55 -26.84 -21.14
C ASN A 78 14.97 -27.02 -20.62
N GLY A 79 15.47 -26.07 -19.84
CA GLY A 79 16.82 -26.16 -19.29
C GLY A 79 17.19 -25.12 -18.25
N LEU A 80 18.35 -25.34 -17.65
CA LEU A 80 19.00 -24.46 -16.68
C LEU A 80 20.42 -24.17 -17.18
N ALA A 81 20.75 -22.90 -17.37
CA ALA A 81 22.08 -22.42 -17.69
C ALA A 81 22.79 -21.96 -16.41
N ILE A 82 23.78 -22.74 -15.96
CA ILE A 82 24.63 -22.38 -14.82
C ILE A 82 25.84 -21.62 -15.36
N ILE A 83 25.70 -20.30 -15.48
CA ILE A 83 26.64 -19.42 -16.19
C ILE A 83 27.07 -18.26 -15.30
N ARG A 84 28.31 -17.77 -15.51
CA ARG A 84 28.85 -16.54 -14.92
C ARG A 84 29.86 -15.92 -15.91
N PRO A 85 29.95 -14.59 -16.05
CA PRO A 85 29.23 -13.55 -15.29
C PRO A 85 27.72 -13.48 -15.60
N PRO A 86 26.91 -12.87 -14.70
CA PRO A 86 25.50 -12.56 -14.94
C PRO A 86 25.35 -11.53 -16.08
N GLY A 87 24.11 -11.19 -16.45
CA GLY A 87 23.82 -10.33 -17.60
C GLY A 87 22.77 -9.24 -17.40
N HIS A 88 21.78 -9.39 -16.52
CA HIS A 88 20.57 -8.56 -16.56
C HIS A 88 20.76 -7.04 -16.36
N HIS A 89 21.87 -6.60 -15.76
CA HIS A 89 22.23 -5.18 -15.58
C HIS A 89 23.04 -4.58 -16.74
N ALA A 90 23.59 -5.39 -17.64
CA ALA A 90 24.38 -4.87 -18.75
C ALA A 90 23.46 -4.16 -19.75
N GLU A 91 23.67 -2.86 -19.92
CA GLU A 91 22.93 -2.00 -20.84
C GLU A 91 23.49 -2.15 -22.27
N PRO A 92 22.77 -1.68 -23.32
CA PRO A 92 23.27 -1.73 -24.69
C PRO A 92 24.69 -1.15 -24.88
N ASP A 93 25.06 -0.12 -24.14
CA ASP A 93 26.35 0.57 -24.26
C ASP A 93 27.21 0.59 -22.99
N GLU A 94 26.76 -0.06 -21.91
CA GLU A 94 27.43 -0.01 -20.61
C GLU A 94 27.39 -1.33 -19.82
N ALA A 95 28.46 -1.63 -19.08
CA ALA A 95 28.49 -2.72 -18.08
C ALA A 95 28.04 -2.18 -16.71
N GLY A 96 27.37 -3.01 -15.91
CA GLY A 96 26.93 -2.64 -14.57
C GLY A 96 26.55 -3.86 -13.74
N GLY A 97 26.59 -3.75 -12.41
CA GLY A 97 26.06 -4.78 -11.50
C GLY A 97 26.62 -6.18 -11.76
N PHE A 98 27.95 -6.31 -11.85
CA PHE A 98 28.68 -7.53 -12.21
C PHE A 98 28.42 -8.09 -13.62
N CYS A 99 27.60 -7.43 -14.44
CA CYS A 99 27.20 -7.87 -15.78
C CYS A 99 28.01 -7.16 -16.86
N LEU A 100 28.59 -7.95 -17.78
CA LEU A 100 29.40 -7.42 -18.90
C LEU A 100 28.65 -7.44 -20.23
N TYR A 101 27.88 -8.51 -20.47
CA TYR A 101 26.97 -8.63 -21.59
C TYR A 101 25.62 -9.14 -21.08
N ASN A 102 24.53 -8.70 -21.70
CA ASN A 102 23.20 -9.09 -21.31
C ASN A 102 22.83 -10.43 -21.95
N ASN A 103 23.17 -11.51 -21.23
CA ASN A 103 23.00 -12.89 -21.70
C ASN A 103 21.55 -13.14 -22.17
N VAL A 104 20.57 -12.77 -21.35
CA VAL A 104 19.14 -13.04 -21.60
C VAL A 104 18.60 -12.20 -22.75
N ALA A 105 18.95 -10.92 -22.83
CA ALA A 105 18.53 -10.06 -23.94
C ALA A 105 19.12 -10.52 -25.28
N ILE A 106 20.40 -10.89 -25.30
CA ILE A 106 21.04 -11.42 -26.53
C ILE A 106 20.37 -12.74 -26.95
N ALA A 107 20.10 -13.64 -26.00
CA ALA A 107 19.42 -14.90 -26.29
C ALA A 107 17.99 -14.67 -26.85
N ALA A 108 17.24 -13.71 -26.32
CA ALA A 108 15.93 -13.34 -26.84
C ALA A 108 16.01 -12.83 -28.29
N ARG A 109 16.94 -11.92 -28.58
CA ARG A 109 17.16 -11.41 -29.95
C ARG A 109 17.63 -12.50 -30.91
N TYR A 110 18.49 -13.40 -30.45
CA TYR A 110 18.93 -14.56 -31.23
C TYR A 110 17.74 -15.47 -31.61
N LEU A 111 16.86 -15.77 -30.66
CA LEU A 111 15.66 -16.58 -30.93
C LEU A 111 14.72 -15.92 -31.94
N GLN A 112 14.51 -14.60 -31.83
CA GLN A 112 13.71 -13.83 -32.79
C GLN A 112 14.33 -13.90 -34.20
N ASN A 113 15.63 -13.64 -34.32
CA ASN A 113 16.32 -13.51 -35.60
C ASN A 113 16.57 -14.86 -36.31
N ASN A 114 16.85 -15.92 -35.55
CA ASN A 114 17.34 -17.19 -36.12
C ASN A 114 16.31 -18.33 -36.07
N HIS A 115 15.29 -18.23 -35.23
CA HIS A 115 14.29 -19.28 -35.04
C HIS A 115 12.84 -18.83 -35.28
N GLY A 116 12.62 -17.55 -35.60
CA GLY A 116 11.29 -17.01 -35.92
C GLY A 116 10.32 -17.02 -34.74
N LEU A 117 10.82 -17.15 -33.51
CA LEU A 117 10.04 -17.05 -32.28
C LEU A 117 9.84 -15.56 -31.99
N LYS A 118 8.65 -15.03 -32.26
CA LYS A 118 8.42 -13.59 -32.22
C LYS A 118 8.20 -13.10 -30.80
N LYS A 119 7.30 -13.77 -30.08
CA LYS A 119 6.86 -13.35 -28.75
C LYS A 119 7.69 -14.00 -27.66
N ILE A 120 8.56 -13.22 -27.01
CA ILE A 120 9.41 -13.70 -25.92
C ILE A 120 8.93 -13.09 -24.60
N PHE A 121 8.76 -13.91 -23.58
CA PHE A 121 8.51 -13.42 -22.23
C PHE A 121 9.78 -13.59 -21.39
N ILE A 122 10.30 -12.50 -20.85
CA ILE A 122 11.43 -12.49 -19.94
C ILE A 122 10.89 -12.21 -18.54
N LEU A 123 11.03 -13.19 -17.64
CA LEU A 123 10.77 -13.00 -16.22
C LEU A 123 12.09 -12.83 -15.48
N ASP A 124 12.23 -11.76 -14.74
CA ASP A 124 13.37 -11.50 -13.87
C ASP A 124 12.92 -11.58 -12.42
N TRP A 125 13.41 -12.59 -11.70
CA TRP A 125 13.13 -12.77 -10.27
C TRP A 125 14.38 -12.57 -9.41
N ASP A 126 15.49 -12.12 -10.01
CA ASP A 126 16.62 -11.61 -9.25
C ASP A 126 16.12 -10.46 -8.36
N VAL A 127 16.68 -10.32 -7.16
CA VAL A 127 16.20 -9.30 -6.22
C VAL A 127 16.48 -7.88 -6.73
N HIS A 128 17.38 -7.70 -7.70
CA HIS A 128 17.67 -6.42 -8.32
C HIS A 128 16.89 -6.23 -9.63
N HIS A 129 16.52 -4.98 -9.91
CA HIS A 129 15.94 -4.63 -11.20
C HIS A 129 16.97 -4.80 -12.32
N GLY A 130 16.66 -5.63 -13.32
CA GLY A 130 17.47 -5.81 -14.52
C GLY A 130 17.34 -4.66 -15.51
N ASN A 131 17.80 -3.47 -15.11
CA ASN A 131 17.75 -2.22 -15.89
C ASN A 131 18.24 -2.40 -17.34
N GLY A 132 19.34 -3.11 -17.57
CA GLY A 132 19.85 -3.35 -18.92
C GLY A 132 18.90 -4.17 -19.79
N THR A 133 18.21 -5.15 -19.20
CA THR A 133 17.20 -5.95 -19.91
C THR A 133 15.97 -5.12 -20.24
N GLN A 134 15.52 -4.28 -19.29
CA GLN A 134 14.43 -3.33 -19.54
C GLN A 134 14.78 -2.38 -20.68
N THR A 135 15.95 -1.73 -20.65
CA THR A 135 16.41 -0.79 -21.68
C THR A 135 16.46 -1.45 -23.06
N ALA A 136 16.92 -2.69 -23.16
CA ALA A 136 17.05 -3.41 -24.44
C ALA A 136 15.72 -3.68 -25.19
N PHE A 137 14.58 -3.63 -24.49
CA PHE A 137 13.26 -3.95 -25.04
C PHE A 137 12.19 -2.89 -24.74
N TYR A 138 12.58 -1.70 -24.26
CA TYR A 138 11.64 -0.73 -23.71
C TYR A 138 10.57 -0.24 -24.71
N ASP A 139 10.89 -0.24 -26.00
CA ASP A 139 10.00 0.14 -27.11
C ASP A 139 9.47 -1.07 -27.92
N ASP A 140 9.82 -2.29 -27.53
CA ASP A 140 9.55 -3.52 -28.29
C ASP A 140 8.19 -4.16 -27.90
N PRO A 141 7.22 -4.26 -28.83
CA PRO A 141 5.92 -4.86 -28.55
C PRO A 141 5.95 -6.39 -28.43
N ASP A 142 6.98 -7.04 -28.96
CA ASP A 142 7.10 -8.50 -29.12
C ASP A 142 7.90 -9.15 -27.98
N VAL A 143 8.50 -8.35 -27.08
CA VAL A 143 9.14 -8.84 -25.86
C VAL A 143 8.46 -8.26 -24.64
N VAL A 144 8.00 -9.11 -23.74
CA VAL A 144 7.53 -8.67 -22.42
C VAL A 144 8.65 -8.88 -21.41
N TYR A 145 9.07 -7.80 -20.75
CA TYR A 145 9.97 -7.84 -19.61
C TYR A 145 9.15 -7.67 -18.33
N CYS A 146 9.22 -8.63 -17.42
CA CYS A 146 8.57 -8.58 -16.12
C CYS A 146 9.61 -8.79 -15.03
N SER A 147 9.77 -7.83 -14.12
CA SER A 147 10.73 -7.90 -13.03
C SER A 147 10.04 -7.82 -11.67
N ILE A 148 10.43 -8.69 -10.75
CA ILE A 148 10.09 -8.60 -9.34
C ILE A 148 11.38 -8.29 -8.58
N HIS A 149 11.47 -7.14 -7.94
CA HIS A 149 12.73 -6.69 -7.34
C HIS A 149 12.51 -5.88 -6.07
N ARG A 150 13.53 -5.83 -5.21
CA ARG A 150 13.59 -4.89 -4.09
C ARG A 150 13.84 -3.49 -4.64
N PHE A 151 13.04 -2.54 -4.20
CA PHE A 151 13.04 -1.18 -4.71
C PHE A 151 13.31 -0.17 -3.60
N ASP A 152 12.72 -0.37 -2.41
CA ASP A 152 12.81 0.57 -1.28
C ASP A 152 12.61 2.03 -1.74
N TYR A 153 11.53 2.29 -2.49
CA TYR A 153 11.22 3.59 -3.09
C TYR A 153 12.36 4.18 -3.97
N GLY A 154 13.11 3.33 -4.65
CA GLY A 154 14.22 3.71 -5.53
C GLY A 154 15.57 3.87 -4.82
N THR A 155 15.67 3.50 -3.54
CA THR A 155 16.94 3.59 -2.80
C THR A 155 17.76 2.30 -2.84
N PHE A 156 17.14 1.15 -3.16
CA PHE A 156 17.86 -0.11 -3.34
C PHE A 156 18.51 -0.19 -4.73
N TYR A 157 19.68 -0.84 -4.82
CA TYR A 157 20.44 -0.94 -6.07
C TYR A 157 19.58 -1.54 -7.21
N PRO A 158 19.60 -0.99 -8.44
CA PRO A 158 20.53 0.02 -8.97
C PRO A 158 20.26 1.48 -8.55
N GLY A 159 19.18 1.75 -7.83
CA GLY A 159 18.90 3.06 -7.25
C GLY A 159 18.21 4.04 -8.20
N ASP A 160 17.25 3.58 -9.00
CA ASP A 160 16.50 4.42 -9.93
C ASP A 160 15.00 4.47 -9.58
N ALA A 161 14.58 5.56 -8.94
CA ALA A 161 13.20 5.75 -8.49
C ALA A 161 12.17 5.90 -9.63
N ILE A 162 12.60 6.06 -10.88
CA ILE A 162 11.71 6.23 -12.03
C ILE A 162 11.71 4.95 -12.86
N ALA A 163 12.88 4.50 -13.32
CA ALA A 163 12.97 3.38 -14.26
C ALA A 163 12.60 2.02 -13.63
N ALA A 164 12.82 1.84 -12.33
CA ALA A 164 12.44 0.62 -11.61
C ALA A 164 11.05 0.71 -10.95
N ALA A 165 10.35 1.85 -11.05
CA ALA A 165 9.01 1.97 -10.49
C ALA A 165 7.96 1.20 -11.32
N HIS A 166 6.83 0.87 -10.68
CA HIS A 166 5.69 0.22 -11.33
C HIS A 166 5.05 1.07 -12.45
N THR A 167 5.37 2.37 -12.52
CA THR A 167 4.90 3.30 -13.55
C THR A 167 5.77 3.30 -14.82
N ALA A 168 6.96 2.70 -14.78
CA ALA A 168 7.83 2.53 -15.96
C ALA A 168 7.35 1.34 -16.80
N ILE A 169 6.51 1.64 -17.80
CA ILE A 169 5.74 0.63 -18.55
C ILE A 169 6.16 0.44 -20.00
N GLY A 170 7.33 0.94 -20.39
CA GLY A 170 7.76 0.98 -21.79
C GLY A 170 7.28 2.23 -22.52
N GLU A 171 7.71 2.34 -23.77
CA GLU A 171 7.44 3.50 -24.63
C GLU A 171 7.06 3.09 -26.06
N GLY A 172 6.61 4.06 -26.85
CA GLY A 172 6.20 3.82 -28.24
C GLY A 172 5.24 2.65 -28.39
N THR A 173 5.63 1.67 -29.22
CA THR A 173 4.89 0.43 -29.45
C THR A 173 5.01 -0.59 -28.31
N GLY A 174 6.07 -0.50 -27.49
CA GLY A 174 6.33 -1.34 -26.33
C GLY A 174 5.56 -0.95 -25.06
N ARG A 175 4.74 0.12 -25.09
CA ARG A 175 3.93 0.51 -23.93
C ARG A 175 3.04 -0.64 -23.43
N GLY A 176 3.14 -0.91 -22.13
CA GLY A 176 2.47 -2.01 -21.45
C GLY A 176 3.26 -3.33 -21.47
N ARG A 177 4.44 -3.40 -22.10
CA ARG A 177 5.28 -4.60 -22.20
C ARG A 177 6.42 -4.67 -21.18
N THR A 178 6.67 -3.60 -20.46
CA THR A 178 7.55 -3.59 -19.28
C THR A 178 6.68 -3.61 -18.04
N ILE A 179 6.86 -4.60 -17.16
CA ILE A 179 6.10 -4.75 -15.91
C ILE A 179 7.09 -4.81 -14.75
N ASN A 180 7.08 -3.79 -13.90
CA ASN A 180 7.88 -3.76 -12.68
C ASN A 180 7.00 -4.03 -11.45
N ILE A 181 7.42 -4.96 -10.60
CA ILE A 181 6.81 -5.28 -9.30
C ILE A 181 7.82 -4.88 -8.20
N PRO A 182 7.80 -3.61 -7.75
CA PRO A 182 8.81 -3.07 -6.84
C PRO A 182 8.44 -3.31 -5.37
N TRP A 183 9.21 -4.16 -4.68
CA TRP A 183 9.07 -4.33 -3.23
C TRP A 183 9.64 -3.14 -2.48
N ASN A 184 8.78 -2.40 -1.79
CA ASN A 184 9.12 -1.24 -0.97
C ASN A 184 9.63 -1.59 0.45
N SER A 185 9.96 -2.86 0.68
CA SER A 185 10.55 -3.32 1.92
C SER A 185 11.32 -4.64 1.70
N SER A 186 12.24 -4.93 2.61
CA SER A 186 12.86 -6.24 2.74
C SER A 186 11.91 -7.25 3.40
N GLY A 187 12.33 -8.51 3.50
CA GLY A 187 11.57 -9.54 4.21
C GLY A 187 10.40 -10.16 3.43
N MET A 188 10.21 -9.80 2.15
CA MET A 188 9.22 -10.48 1.30
C MET A 188 9.59 -11.96 1.12
N GLY A 189 8.61 -12.86 1.23
CA GLY A 189 8.83 -14.30 1.16
C GLY A 189 7.89 -15.01 0.21
N ASP A 190 7.66 -16.30 0.48
CA ASP A 190 6.88 -17.19 -0.38
C ASP A 190 5.49 -16.64 -0.68
N SER A 191 4.79 -16.11 0.33
CA SER A 191 3.44 -15.59 0.17
C SER A 191 3.38 -14.46 -0.86
N GLU A 192 4.30 -13.50 -0.77
CA GLU A 192 4.33 -12.32 -1.62
C GLU A 192 4.69 -12.65 -3.06
N TYR A 193 5.69 -13.50 -3.27
CA TYR A 193 6.08 -13.94 -4.62
C TYR A 193 4.98 -14.76 -5.29
N ILE A 194 4.39 -15.72 -4.57
CA ILE A 194 3.29 -16.53 -5.13
C ILE A 194 2.03 -15.69 -5.36
N TYR A 195 1.79 -14.67 -4.52
CA TYR A 195 0.71 -13.72 -4.75
C TYR A 195 0.95 -12.88 -6.02
N ALA A 196 2.16 -12.33 -6.22
CA ALA A 196 2.53 -11.61 -7.44
C ALA A 196 2.36 -12.48 -8.70
N PHE A 197 2.79 -13.74 -8.63
CA PHE A 197 2.61 -14.70 -9.72
C PHE A 197 1.15 -14.88 -10.10
N ASN A 198 0.29 -15.15 -9.11
CA ASN A 198 -1.12 -15.43 -9.35
C ASN A 198 -1.92 -14.20 -9.78
N LYS A 199 -1.56 -13.00 -9.31
CA LYS A 199 -2.34 -11.78 -9.54
C LYS A 199 -1.90 -10.97 -10.75
N VAL A 200 -0.63 -11.06 -11.14
CA VAL A 200 -0.06 -10.24 -12.23
C VAL A 200 0.57 -11.11 -13.29
N ILE A 201 1.60 -11.88 -12.92
CA ILE A 201 2.53 -12.48 -13.89
C ILE A 201 1.86 -13.57 -14.72
N ILE A 202 1.24 -14.56 -14.09
CA ILE A 202 0.60 -15.68 -14.78
C ILE A 202 -0.56 -15.18 -15.66
N PRO A 203 -1.51 -14.33 -15.19
CA PRO A 203 -2.53 -13.74 -16.05
C PRO A 203 -1.96 -13.08 -17.31
N ILE A 204 -0.93 -12.25 -17.16
CA ILE A 204 -0.28 -11.55 -18.28
C ILE A 204 0.37 -12.56 -19.23
N ILE A 205 1.10 -13.57 -18.75
CA ILE A 205 1.75 -14.55 -19.63
C ILE A 205 0.71 -15.33 -20.43
N TYR A 206 -0.41 -15.72 -19.83
CA TYR A 206 -1.49 -16.41 -20.53
C TYR A 206 -2.12 -15.54 -21.62
N GLU A 207 -2.33 -14.25 -21.37
CA GLU A 207 -2.85 -13.31 -22.38
C GLU A 207 -1.82 -13.02 -23.47
N PHE A 208 -0.55 -12.85 -23.11
CA PHE A 208 0.54 -12.61 -24.06
C PHE A 208 0.80 -13.82 -24.96
N ALA A 209 0.64 -15.03 -24.42
CA ALA A 209 0.86 -16.31 -25.07
C ALA A 209 2.23 -16.38 -25.78
N PRO A 210 3.35 -16.34 -25.03
CA PRO A 210 4.69 -16.30 -25.60
C PRO A 210 5.05 -17.61 -26.32
N ASP A 211 5.93 -17.49 -27.31
CA ASP A 211 6.55 -18.61 -28.02
C ASP A 211 7.69 -19.25 -27.22
N PHE A 212 8.27 -18.49 -26.28
CA PHE A 212 9.39 -18.89 -25.44
C PHE A 212 9.42 -18.08 -24.14
N VAL A 213 9.82 -18.70 -23.03
CA VAL A 213 10.02 -18.02 -21.74
C VAL A 213 11.49 -18.10 -21.32
N LEU A 214 12.08 -16.96 -21.03
CA LEU A 214 13.40 -16.83 -20.43
C LEU A 214 13.23 -16.34 -18.99
N VAL A 215 13.96 -16.94 -18.07
CA VAL A 215 13.98 -16.50 -16.67
C VAL A 215 15.39 -16.04 -16.32
N SER A 216 15.55 -14.74 -16.04
CA SER A 216 16.71 -14.20 -15.33
C SER A 216 16.63 -14.68 -13.89
N ALA A 217 17.33 -15.78 -13.63
CA ALA A 217 17.16 -16.60 -12.44
C ALA A 217 18.23 -16.30 -11.39
N GLY A 218 18.12 -15.12 -10.77
CA GLY A 218 18.85 -14.77 -9.55
C GLY A 218 18.32 -15.52 -8.33
N PHE A 219 19.18 -15.77 -7.35
CA PHE A 219 18.80 -16.42 -6.08
C PHE A 219 19.17 -15.58 -4.85
N ASP A 220 19.34 -14.28 -5.02
CA ASP A 220 19.58 -13.30 -3.95
C ASP A 220 18.29 -12.79 -3.28
N ALA A 221 17.12 -13.11 -3.81
CA ALA A 221 15.85 -13.04 -3.07
C ALA A 221 15.64 -14.23 -2.10
N ALA A 222 16.55 -15.22 -2.11
CA ALA A 222 16.42 -16.39 -1.27
C ALA A 222 16.66 -16.07 0.22
N GLN A 223 15.99 -16.81 1.10
CA GLN A 223 16.26 -16.76 2.53
C GLN A 223 17.74 -17.04 2.81
N GLY A 224 18.37 -16.15 3.59
CA GLY A 224 19.79 -16.25 3.96
C GLY A 224 20.74 -15.45 3.07
N ASP A 225 20.26 -14.86 1.98
CA ASP A 225 21.04 -13.87 1.23
C ASP A 225 21.13 -12.56 2.03
N HIS A 226 22.35 -12.06 2.20
CA HIS A 226 22.64 -10.89 3.04
C HIS A 226 22.49 -9.56 2.30
N ILE A 227 22.46 -9.59 0.96
CA ILE A 227 22.29 -8.42 0.09
C ILE A 227 20.79 -8.19 -0.13
N GLY A 228 20.08 -9.19 -0.65
CA GLY A 228 18.65 -9.06 -0.95
C GLY A 228 17.77 -8.91 0.28
N GLN A 229 18.10 -9.62 1.37
CA GLN A 229 17.38 -9.60 2.66
C GLN A 229 15.89 -9.99 2.53
N MET A 230 15.60 -10.88 1.60
CA MET A 230 14.29 -11.48 1.40
C MET A 230 14.21 -12.86 2.06
N LEU A 231 13.03 -13.47 2.04
CA LEU A 231 12.71 -14.71 2.74
C LEU A 231 12.14 -15.79 1.80
N VAL A 232 12.46 -15.74 0.50
CA VAL A 232 11.96 -16.73 -0.46
C VAL A 232 12.63 -18.08 -0.22
N THR A 233 11.83 -19.10 0.02
CA THR A 233 12.33 -20.45 0.28
C THR A 233 12.61 -21.21 -1.03
N PRO A 234 13.43 -22.27 -0.98
CA PRO A 234 13.62 -23.16 -2.14
C PRO A 234 12.30 -23.73 -2.67
N ALA A 235 11.32 -23.99 -1.79
CA ALA A 235 10.01 -24.48 -2.20
C ALA A 235 9.32 -23.46 -3.14
N ALA A 236 9.33 -22.17 -2.79
CA ALA A 236 8.74 -21.13 -3.63
C ALA A 236 9.39 -21.05 -5.02
N TYR A 237 10.73 -21.13 -5.13
CA TYR A 237 11.40 -21.21 -6.43
C TYR A 237 10.95 -22.42 -7.26
N GLY A 238 10.77 -23.58 -6.62
CA GLY A 238 10.21 -24.77 -7.26
C GLY A 238 8.78 -24.54 -7.79
N HIS A 239 7.91 -23.90 -6.99
CA HIS A 239 6.54 -23.55 -7.40
C HIS A 239 6.49 -22.50 -8.51
N MET A 240 7.29 -21.43 -8.42
CA MET A 240 7.43 -20.43 -9.47
C MET A 240 7.86 -21.07 -10.79
N THR A 241 8.88 -21.93 -10.77
CA THR A 241 9.32 -22.69 -11.94
C THR A 241 8.22 -23.60 -12.48
N HIS A 242 7.49 -24.29 -11.60
CA HIS A 242 6.41 -25.20 -11.99
C HIS A 242 5.25 -24.47 -12.68
N MET A 243 4.83 -23.32 -12.14
CA MET A 243 3.78 -22.49 -12.74
C MET A 243 4.16 -22.06 -14.16
N LEU A 244 5.42 -21.63 -14.34
CA LEU A 244 5.92 -21.21 -15.64
C LEU A 244 5.96 -22.37 -16.63
N LYS A 245 6.44 -23.55 -16.23
CA LYS A 245 6.68 -24.72 -17.11
C LYS A 245 5.48 -25.16 -17.96
N SER A 246 4.26 -24.81 -17.58
CA SER A 246 3.05 -25.07 -18.38
C SER A 246 2.88 -24.15 -19.60
N LEU A 247 3.64 -23.06 -19.66
CA LEU A 247 3.55 -21.97 -20.65
C LEU A 247 4.49 -22.22 -21.84
N ALA A 248 4.24 -21.56 -22.97
CA ALA A 248 5.05 -21.67 -24.20
C ALA A 248 5.31 -23.12 -24.66
N GLY A 249 4.37 -24.04 -24.40
CA GLY A 249 4.55 -25.47 -24.70
C GLY A 249 5.71 -26.13 -23.95
N GLY A 250 6.10 -25.56 -22.80
CA GLY A 250 7.21 -26.02 -21.96
C GLY A 250 8.58 -25.47 -22.32
N LYS A 251 8.68 -24.58 -23.33
CA LYS A 251 9.94 -23.97 -23.79
C LYS A 251 10.43 -22.88 -22.84
N ILE A 252 11.09 -23.32 -21.76
CA ILE A 252 11.54 -22.43 -20.68
C ILE A 252 13.00 -22.66 -20.36
N ILE A 253 13.75 -21.57 -20.26
CA ILE A 253 15.13 -21.59 -19.80
C ILE A 253 15.28 -20.70 -18.56
N LEU A 254 15.92 -21.25 -17.53
CA LEU A 254 16.39 -20.47 -16.38
C LEU A 254 17.88 -20.18 -16.60
N ALA A 255 18.27 -18.90 -16.61
CA ALA A 255 19.65 -18.46 -16.73
C ALA A 255 20.11 -17.89 -15.40
N LEU A 256 21.17 -18.46 -14.81
CA LEU A 256 21.68 -17.99 -13.52
C LEU A 256 22.14 -16.52 -13.60
N GLU A 257 21.65 -15.70 -12.67
CA GLU A 257 22.05 -14.29 -12.49
C GLU A 257 22.78 -14.10 -11.15
N GLY A 258 22.20 -13.35 -10.19
CA GLY A 258 22.71 -13.08 -8.85
C GLY A 258 22.48 -14.20 -7.83
N GLY A 259 22.82 -13.91 -6.58
CA GLY A 259 22.87 -14.85 -5.47
C GLY A 259 24.23 -14.85 -4.77
N TYR A 260 24.23 -14.56 -3.47
CA TYR A 260 25.45 -14.30 -2.70
C TYR A 260 25.55 -15.15 -1.42
N ASN A 261 24.57 -16.01 -1.17
CA ASN A 261 24.66 -17.12 -0.23
C ASN A 261 24.77 -18.45 -1.00
N LEU A 262 25.93 -19.12 -0.90
CA LEU A 262 26.21 -20.35 -1.65
C LEU A 262 25.23 -21.48 -1.37
N ASP A 263 24.82 -21.65 -0.11
CA ASP A 263 23.87 -22.68 0.28
C ASP A 263 22.49 -22.37 -0.29
N SER A 264 22.01 -21.13 -0.13
CA SER A 264 20.73 -20.68 -0.66
C SER A 264 20.63 -20.82 -2.19
N ILE A 265 21.69 -20.47 -2.92
CA ILE A 265 21.77 -20.68 -4.38
C ILE A 265 21.64 -22.16 -4.72
N ALA A 266 22.41 -23.02 -4.03
CA ALA A 266 22.45 -24.45 -4.33
C ALA A 266 21.08 -25.12 -4.09
N VAL A 267 20.43 -24.84 -2.96
CA VAL A 267 19.14 -25.46 -2.64
C VAL A 267 18.00 -24.90 -3.49
N SER A 268 18.02 -23.60 -3.80
CA SER A 268 16.98 -22.95 -4.63
C SER A 268 17.11 -23.38 -6.09
N GLY A 269 18.32 -23.39 -6.64
CA GLY A 269 18.59 -23.90 -7.99
C GLY A 269 18.25 -25.39 -8.13
N LEU A 270 18.49 -26.20 -7.10
CA LEU A 270 18.06 -27.60 -7.07
C LEU A 270 16.53 -27.74 -7.12
N ALA A 271 15.78 -26.90 -6.39
CA ALA A 271 14.33 -26.91 -6.42
C ALA A 271 13.77 -26.54 -7.81
N CYS A 272 14.36 -25.55 -8.48
CA CYS A 272 14.05 -25.24 -9.88
C CYS A 272 14.33 -26.42 -10.80
N ALA A 273 15.50 -27.06 -10.68
CA ALA A 273 15.88 -28.22 -11.50
C ALA A 273 14.89 -29.40 -11.32
N LYS A 274 14.48 -29.68 -10.08
CA LYS A 274 13.44 -30.67 -9.77
C LYS A 274 12.12 -30.35 -10.49
N ALA A 275 11.66 -29.10 -10.44
CA ALA A 275 10.45 -28.67 -11.13
C ALA A 275 10.55 -28.83 -12.65
N LEU A 276 11.70 -28.48 -13.25
CA LEU A 276 11.96 -28.69 -14.68
C LEU A 276 11.92 -30.18 -15.08
N LEU A 277 12.34 -31.08 -14.18
CA LEU A 277 12.32 -32.54 -14.39
C LEU A 277 10.96 -33.22 -14.08
N ASN A 278 9.97 -32.48 -13.56
CA ASN A 278 8.72 -33.03 -13.00
C ASN A 278 8.91 -33.86 -11.72
N ASP A 279 9.98 -33.63 -10.98
CA ASP A 279 10.10 -34.22 -9.65
C ASP A 279 9.10 -33.54 -8.69
N PRO A 280 8.65 -34.23 -7.63
CA PRO A 280 7.82 -33.63 -6.60
C PRO A 280 8.48 -32.39 -5.98
N ILE A 281 7.75 -31.28 -5.96
CA ILE A 281 8.15 -30.04 -5.28
C ILE A 281 7.60 -30.01 -3.86
N GLU A 282 8.34 -29.40 -2.94
CA GLU A 282 7.92 -29.28 -1.55
C GLU A 282 6.65 -28.42 -1.43
N PRO A 283 5.71 -28.79 -0.55
CA PRO A 283 4.48 -28.03 -0.38
C PRO A 283 4.76 -26.67 0.28
N LEU A 284 4.05 -25.64 -0.17
CA LEU A 284 4.05 -24.33 0.49
C LEU A 284 3.07 -24.33 1.68
N GLY A 285 3.35 -23.44 2.63
CA GLY A 285 2.40 -23.10 3.68
C GLY A 285 1.22 -22.26 3.17
N PRO A 286 0.33 -21.80 4.06
CA PRO A 286 -0.73 -20.87 3.71
C PRO A 286 -0.18 -19.59 3.08
N ILE A 287 -0.72 -19.20 1.93
CA ILE A 287 -0.35 -17.96 1.23
C ILE A 287 -1.12 -16.80 1.85
N VAL A 288 -0.44 -16.02 2.68
CA VAL A 288 -0.97 -14.82 3.34
C VAL A 288 0.03 -13.70 3.07
N PRO A 289 -0.14 -12.92 1.98
CA PRO A 289 0.76 -11.81 1.69
C PRO A 289 0.58 -10.70 2.72
N ASN A 290 1.67 -10.01 3.05
CA ASN A 290 1.59 -8.81 3.88
C ASN A 290 0.92 -7.63 3.15
N GLU A 291 0.53 -6.61 3.91
CA GLU A 291 -0.21 -5.44 3.42
C GLU A 291 0.57 -4.65 2.36
N LEU A 292 1.88 -4.47 2.54
CA LEU A 292 2.74 -3.77 1.59
C LEU A 292 2.77 -4.48 0.23
N CYS A 293 2.83 -5.81 0.23
CA CYS A 293 2.73 -6.61 -1.00
C CYS A 293 1.37 -6.40 -1.69
N VAL A 294 0.27 -6.45 -0.94
CA VAL A 294 -1.07 -6.24 -1.49
C VAL A 294 -1.19 -4.84 -2.11
N GLN A 295 -0.65 -3.82 -1.44
CA GLN A 295 -0.59 -2.45 -1.95
C GLN A 295 0.23 -2.36 -3.24
N THR A 296 1.48 -2.84 -3.25
CA THR A 296 2.33 -2.85 -4.45
C THR A 296 1.63 -3.54 -5.62
N ILE A 297 1.03 -4.71 -5.38
CA ILE A 297 0.34 -5.45 -6.44
C ILE A 297 -0.92 -4.70 -6.93
N HIS A 298 -1.62 -3.98 -6.05
CA HIS A 298 -2.73 -3.13 -6.46
C HIS A 298 -2.27 -1.99 -7.37
N GLU A 299 -1.19 -1.29 -7.02
CA GLU A 299 -0.58 -0.21 -7.83
C GLU A 299 -0.14 -0.71 -9.21
N VAL A 300 0.50 -1.88 -9.26
CA VAL A 300 0.90 -2.55 -10.51
C VAL A 300 -0.33 -2.88 -11.36
N ILE A 301 -1.37 -3.47 -10.77
CA ILE A 301 -2.62 -3.79 -11.49
C ILE A 301 -3.28 -2.51 -12.01
N GLU A 302 -3.29 -1.44 -11.23
CA GLU A 302 -3.93 -0.18 -11.60
C GLU A 302 -3.33 0.40 -12.88
N VAL A 303 -2.00 0.43 -12.96
CA VAL A 303 -1.28 0.89 -14.15
C VAL A 303 -1.48 -0.06 -15.33
N HIS A 304 -1.35 -1.36 -15.12
CA HIS A 304 -1.33 -2.35 -16.19
C HIS A 304 -2.71 -2.77 -16.71
N SER A 305 -3.79 -2.54 -15.96
CA SER A 305 -5.15 -2.91 -16.35
C SER A 305 -5.61 -2.29 -17.68
N ARG A 306 -5.03 -1.13 -18.04
CA ARG A 306 -5.26 -0.43 -19.32
C ARG A 306 -4.68 -1.17 -20.53
N TYR A 307 -3.70 -2.03 -20.31
CA TYR A 307 -2.93 -2.73 -21.36
C TYR A 307 -3.24 -4.23 -21.40
N TRP A 308 -3.70 -4.81 -20.29
CA TRP A 308 -3.93 -6.25 -20.12
C TRP A 308 -5.35 -6.53 -19.65
N LYS A 309 -6.11 -7.26 -20.46
CA LYS A 309 -7.51 -7.62 -20.17
C LYS A 309 -7.66 -8.71 -19.12
N SER A 310 -6.60 -9.51 -18.94
CA SER A 310 -6.49 -10.55 -17.92
C SER A 310 -6.41 -9.98 -16.50
N LEU A 311 -6.04 -8.71 -16.36
CA LEU A 311 -6.03 -8.01 -15.08
C LEU A 311 -7.41 -7.40 -14.79
N PRO A 312 -7.82 -7.32 -13.51
CA PRO A 312 -9.02 -6.59 -13.11
C PRO A 312 -8.96 -5.17 -13.64
N GLN A 313 -10.00 -4.71 -14.34
CA GLN A 313 -10.03 -3.33 -14.82
C GLN A 313 -10.18 -2.41 -13.60
N THR A 314 -9.34 -1.40 -13.52
CA THR A 314 -9.49 -0.33 -12.55
C THR A 314 -9.82 0.92 -13.35
N CYS A 315 -11.00 1.51 -13.14
CA CYS A 315 -11.31 2.82 -13.68
C CYS A 315 -10.27 3.81 -13.16
N THR A 316 -9.77 4.62 -14.06
CA THR A 316 -8.87 5.72 -13.76
C THR A 316 -9.52 6.66 -12.76
N ASN A 317 -8.70 7.24 -11.89
CA ASN A 317 -9.11 8.36 -11.07
C ASN A 317 -9.70 9.45 -11.99
N PRO A 318 -10.98 9.83 -11.84
CA PRO A 318 -11.61 10.83 -12.69
C PRO A 318 -10.95 12.22 -12.62
N LEU A 319 -10.09 12.45 -11.62
CA LEU A 319 -9.24 13.65 -11.52
C LEU A 319 -8.03 13.60 -12.47
N ASP A 320 -7.50 12.41 -12.73
CA ASP A 320 -6.34 12.19 -13.60
C ASP A 320 -6.74 12.04 -15.07
N ASP A 321 -7.98 11.59 -15.33
CA ASP A 321 -8.58 11.51 -16.67
C ASP A 321 -10.02 12.07 -16.64
N PRO A 322 -10.18 13.40 -16.68
CA PRO A 322 -11.48 14.04 -16.56
C PRO A 322 -12.39 13.64 -17.73
N ILE A 323 -13.47 12.93 -17.40
CA ILE A 323 -14.51 12.59 -18.37
C ILE A 323 -15.08 13.91 -18.92
N GLN A 324 -14.90 14.13 -20.22
CA GLN A 324 -15.26 15.37 -20.86
C GLN A 324 -16.75 15.72 -20.60
N GLY A 325 -16.98 16.95 -20.13
CA GLY A 325 -18.33 17.45 -19.79
C GLY A 325 -18.88 17.00 -18.43
N HIS A 326 -18.12 16.27 -17.61
CA HIS A 326 -18.55 15.83 -16.28
C HIS A 326 -17.70 16.48 -15.18
N VAL A 327 -18.31 16.73 -14.02
CA VAL A 327 -17.62 17.24 -12.83
C VAL A 327 -17.31 16.06 -11.93
N ALA A 328 -16.04 15.86 -11.58
CA ALA A 328 -15.64 14.92 -10.55
C ALA A 328 -15.92 15.56 -9.17
N ILE A 329 -16.72 14.88 -8.35
CA ILE A 329 -17.02 15.28 -6.97
C ILE A 329 -16.57 14.14 -6.07
N GLY A 330 -15.77 14.45 -5.05
CA GLY A 330 -15.37 13.49 -4.04
C GLY A 330 -16.60 12.89 -3.35
N VAL A 331 -16.58 11.57 -3.14
CA VAL A 331 -17.69 10.86 -2.49
C VAL A 331 -17.92 11.39 -1.08
N ASP A 332 -16.86 11.79 -0.38
CA ASP A 332 -16.92 12.49 0.91
C ASP A 332 -17.83 13.73 0.87
N LYS A 333 -17.72 14.56 -0.18
CA LYS A 333 -18.58 15.76 -0.33
C LYS A 333 -20.04 15.39 -0.57
N ILE A 334 -20.29 14.36 -1.37
CA ILE A 334 -21.65 13.88 -1.66
C ILE A 334 -22.32 13.39 -0.38
N LEU A 335 -21.61 12.58 0.40
CA LEU A 335 -22.17 12.01 1.62
C LEU A 335 -22.33 13.06 2.73
N ASN A 336 -21.43 14.04 2.81
CA ASN A 336 -21.56 15.17 3.74
C ASN A 336 -22.80 16.01 3.40
N ALA A 337 -23.02 16.29 2.11
CA ALA A 337 -24.22 17.00 1.66
C ALA A 337 -25.50 16.22 1.98
N TYR A 338 -25.51 14.90 1.76
CA TYR A 338 -26.63 14.03 2.13
C TYR A 338 -26.89 14.09 3.65
N ARG A 339 -25.85 13.92 4.48
CA ARG A 339 -25.99 13.93 5.94
C ARG A 339 -26.51 15.28 6.45
N GLN A 340 -26.03 16.39 5.88
CA GLN A 340 -26.54 17.73 6.21
C GLN A 340 -28.03 17.85 5.90
N SER A 341 -28.47 17.40 4.71
CA SER A 341 -29.89 17.39 4.35
C SER A 341 -30.71 16.53 5.32
N TYR A 342 -30.22 15.32 5.63
CA TYR A 342 -30.87 14.39 6.54
C TYR A 342 -31.05 14.99 7.95
N LEU A 343 -29.99 15.57 8.51
CA LEU A 343 -30.02 16.15 9.86
C LEU A 343 -30.85 17.43 9.93
N GLN A 344 -30.88 18.22 8.86
CA GLN A 344 -31.76 19.39 8.77
C GLN A 344 -33.23 18.98 8.71
N GLU A 345 -33.59 18.00 7.88
CA GLU A 345 -34.97 17.55 7.73
C GLU A 345 -35.50 16.81 8.97
N ARG A 346 -34.66 16.00 9.62
CA ARG A 346 -35.05 15.17 10.75
C ARG A 346 -35.04 15.91 12.08
N HIS A 347 -34.04 16.76 12.30
CA HIS A 347 -33.72 17.33 13.61
C HIS A 347 -33.64 18.85 13.62
N GLU A 348 -33.98 19.51 12.51
CA GLU A 348 -33.87 20.97 12.34
C GLU A 348 -32.46 21.51 12.61
N MET A 349 -31.44 20.65 12.52
CA MET A 349 -30.05 21.05 12.70
C MET A 349 -29.65 22.00 11.58
N ILE A 350 -29.01 23.10 11.96
CA ILE A 350 -28.52 24.10 11.02
C ILE A 350 -27.01 24.01 10.88
N ARG A 351 -26.52 24.34 9.70
CA ARG A 351 -25.08 24.52 9.47
C ARG A 351 -24.59 25.73 10.26
N MET A 352 -23.55 25.55 11.07
CA MET A 352 -22.91 26.67 11.76
C MET A 352 -22.28 27.64 10.74
N PRO A 353 -22.63 28.95 10.80
CA PRO A 353 -22.08 29.96 9.90
C PRO A 353 -20.62 30.26 10.22
N ARG A 354 -19.83 30.58 9.18
CA ARG A 354 -18.40 30.91 9.29
C ARG A 354 -18.18 32.39 9.63
N LEU A 355 -17.13 32.68 10.40
CA LEU A 355 -16.49 33.99 10.48
C LEU A 355 -15.24 33.96 9.58
N GLU A 356 -15.34 34.41 8.33
CA GLU A 356 -14.25 34.25 7.34
C GLU A 356 -13.08 35.23 7.55
N SER A 357 -11.84 34.72 7.41
CA SER A 357 -10.69 35.44 6.85
C SER A 357 -10.22 34.71 5.58
N GLU A 358 -9.97 35.48 4.51
CA GLU A 358 -9.86 35.10 3.08
C GLU A 358 -8.88 33.97 2.67
N GLN A 359 -8.18 33.28 3.59
CA GLN A 359 -7.10 32.34 3.25
C GLN A 359 -7.45 30.83 3.35
N ARG A 360 -8.70 30.44 3.66
CA ARG A 360 -9.05 29.01 3.85
C ARG A 360 -10.31 28.57 3.10
N LYS A 361 -10.30 28.75 1.77
CA LYS A 361 -11.46 28.47 0.90
C LYS A 361 -11.78 26.98 0.68
N GLU A 362 -10.84 26.05 0.89
CA GLU A 362 -11.03 24.69 0.34
C GLU A 362 -11.53 23.62 1.32
N PHE A 363 -11.72 23.91 2.62
CA PHE A 363 -11.74 22.81 3.60
C PHE A 363 -12.70 22.86 4.79
N LEU A 364 -13.69 23.76 4.81
CA LEU A 364 -14.61 23.90 5.95
C LEU A 364 -16.08 23.70 5.56
N GLU A 365 -16.38 22.70 4.73
CA GLU A 365 -17.76 22.22 4.55
C GLU A 365 -18.21 21.28 5.68
N ASN A 366 -17.33 21.02 6.65
CA ASN A 366 -17.39 19.85 7.49
C ASN A 366 -17.57 20.21 8.97
N VAL A 367 -18.84 20.29 9.39
CA VAL A 367 -19.31 19.96 10.73
C VAL A 367 -20.28 18.77 10.48
N LEU A 368 -20.18 17.66 11.25
CA LEU A 368 -20.93 16.36 11.22
C LEU A 368 -20.32 15.04 10.57
N CYS A 369 -19.52 14.30 11.36
CA CYS A 369 -19.09 12.86 11.36
C CYS A 369 -18.36 12.04 10.25
N THR A 370 -17.46 11.13 10.69
CA THR A 370 -16.85 9.97 9.98
C THR A 370 -17.90 9.01 9.41
N GLN A 371 -17.79 8.70 8.12
CA GLN A 371 -18.62 7.70 7.44
C GLN A 371 -17.75 6.58 6.90
N GLU A 372 -18.19 5.34 7.11
CA GLU A 372 -17.70 4.21 6.32
C GLU A 372 -18.72 3.95 5.20
N VAL A 373 -18.34 4.25 3.95
CA VAL A 373 -19.06 3.69 2.82
C VAL A 373 -18.56 2.27 2.61
N VAL A 374 -19.43 1.30 2.84
CA VAL A 374 -19.14 -0.08 2.44
C VAL A 374 -19.54 -0.24 0.99
N VAL A 375 -18.60 0.11 0.12
CA VAL A 375 -18.71 -0.23 -1.29
C VAL A 375 -18.41 -1.71 -1.45
N ARG A 376 -19.43 -2.51 -1.78
CA ARG A 376 -19.21 -3.85 -2.33
C ARG A 376 -19.02 -3.75 -3.84
N THR A 377 -17.79 -3.66 -4.30
CA THR A 377 -17.48 -3.81 -5.73
C THR A 377 -17.63 -5.29 -6.10
N SER A 378 -18.70 -5.63 -6.83
CA SER A 378 -18.81 -6.94 -7.46
C SER A 378 -18.22 -6.85 -8.86
N GLY A 379 -17.00 -7.34 -9.04
CA GLY A 379 -16.44 -7.63 -10.35
C GLY A 379 -15.29 -6.74 -10.80
N THR A 380 -14.90 -6.96 -12.05
CA THR A 380 -13.71 -6.52 -12.79
C THR A 380 -13.54 -5.00 -12.95
N SER A 381 -14.14 -4.17 -12.08
CA SER A 381 -14.13 -2.70 -12.12
C SER A 381 -14.26 -2.15 -10.70
N ASN A 382 -13.51 -1.09 -10.38
CA ASN A 382 -13.72 -0.27 -9.18
C ASN A 382 -14.95 0.66 -9.30
N ALA A 383 -15.72 0.60 -10.39
CA ALA A 383 -16.97 1.34 -10.53
C ALA A 383 -18.00 0.89 -9.48
N VAL A 384 -18.44 1.87 -8.69
CA VAL A 384 -19.43 1.68 -7.63
C VAL A 384 -20.83 1.58 -8.23
N ARG A 385 -21.50 0.44 -8.05
CA ARG A 385 -22.92 0.28 -8.41
C ARG A 385 -23.78 0.78 -7.26
N SER A 386 -24.47 1.90 -7.47
CA SER A 386 -25.30 2.52 -6.42
C SER A 386 -26.35 1.55 -5.86
N GLU A 387 -26.96 0.69 -6.69
CA GLU A 387 -27.97 -0.25 -6.22
C GLU A 387 -27.43 -1.40 -5.33
N LYS A 388 -26.11 -1.62 -5.31
CA LYS A 388 -25.46 -2.67 -4.49
C LYS A 388 -24.59 -2.10 -3.38
N SER A 389 -24.42 -0.79 -3.35
CA SER A 389 -23.58 -0.10 -2.39
C SER A 389 -24.42 0.38 -1.23
N ILE A 390 -23.92 0.20 -0.01
CA ILE A 390 -24.64 0.52 1.21
C ILE A 390 -23.83 1.58 1.94
N MET A 391 -24.49 2.68 2.28
CA MET A 391 -23.94 3.67 3.22
C MET A 391 -24.26 3.20 4.63
N LEU A 392 -23.23 3.01 5.46
CA LEU A 392 -23.39 2.68 6.87
C LEU A 392 -23.08 3.92 7.70
N ASP A 393 -24.12 4.53 8.26
CA ASP A 393 -24.02 5.68 9.14
C ASP A 393 -24.37 5.27 10.58
N THR A 394 -23.39 4.70 11.30
CA THR A 394 -23.60 4.24 12.69
C THR A 394 -23.75 5.40 13.68
N THR A 395 -23.32 6.61 13.30
CA THR A 395 -23.37 7.77 14.19
C THR A 395 -24.72 8.48 14.16
N SER A 396 -25.53 8.24 13.13
CA SER A 396 -26.94 8.65 13.10
C SER A 396 -27.72 8.23 14.36
N HIS A 397 -27.46 7.02 14.87
CA HIS A 397 -28.08 6.52 16.10
C HIS A 397 -27.69 7.31 17.35
N TYR A 398 -26.46 7.84 17.39
CA TYR A 398 -26.00 8.67 18.50
C TYR A 398 -26.66 10.04 18.45
N VAL A 399 -26.75 10.64 17.26
CA VAL A 399 -27.41 11.93 17.04
C VAL A 399 -28.88 11.85 17.43
N ASP A 400 -29.59 10.83 16.93
CA ASP A 400 -30.99 10.57 17.26
C ASP A 400 -31.19 10.47 18.78
N TYR A 401 -30.39 9.66 19.47
CA TYR A 401 -30.51 9.48 20.91
C TYR A 401 -30.30 10.79 21.70
N ILE A 402 -29.26 11.56 21.35
CA ILE A 402 -28.91 12.79 22.07
C ILE A 402 -30.03 13.82 21.95
N ILE A 403 -30.54 14.01 20.73
CA ILE A 403 -31.59 15.00 20.43
C ILE A 403 -32.94 14.55 20.99
N ASP A 404 -33.31 13.27 20.82
CA ASP A 404 -34.57 12.70 21.36
C ASP A 404 -34.61 12.76 22.90
N SER A 405 -33.45 12.73 23.55
CA SER A 405 -33.30 12.91 25.00
C SER A 405 -33.37 14.38 25.44
N GLY A 406 -33.61 15.32 24.52
CA GLY A 406 -33.76 16.75 24.79
C GLY A 406 -32.43 17.52 24.97
N ASN A 407 -31.31 16.94 24.53
CA ASN A 407 -30.00 17.61 24.64
C ASN A 407 -29.67 18.43 23.38
N GLU A 408 -28.88 19.48 23.55
CA GLU A 408 -28.28 20.24 22.45
C GLU A 408 -27.05 19.50 21.91
N LEU A 409 -26.83 19.52 20.58
CA LEU A 409 -25.72 18.81 19.93
C LEU A 409 -24.94 19.72 18.97
N ILE A 410 -23.61 19.67 19.10
CA ILE A 410 -22.65 20.08 18.07
C ILE A 410 -21.90 18.83 17.62
N ASP A 411 -22.12 18.35 16.39
CA ASP A 411 -21.40 17.20 15.84
C ASP A 411 -20.36 17.68 14.80
N ILE A 412 -19.13 17.17 14.81
CA ILE A 412 -18.00 17.65 14.00
C ILE A 412 -17.48 16.50 13.15
N VAL A 413 -17.34 16.71 11.83
CA VAL A 413 -16.75 15.71 10.92
C VAL A 413 -15.24 15.75 11.07
N VAL A 414 -14.63 14.58 11.23
CA VAL A 414 -13.21 14.42 10.94
C VAL A 414 -13.07 14.03 9.47
N PRO A 415 -12.49 14.89 8.60
CA PRO A 415 -12.30 14.54 7.21
C PRO A 415 -11.14 13.54 7.07
N TYR A 416 -11.43 12.40 6.44
CA TYR A 416 -10.45 11.42 5.97
C TYR A 416 -9.63 10.69 7.05
N GLN A 417 -9.23 9.43 6.79
CA GLN A 417 -8.22 8.73 7.58
C GLN A 417 -6.84 9.00 6.93
N PRO A 418 -5.93 9.70 7.63
CA PRO A 418 -4.64 10.09 7.06
C PRO A 418 -3.77 8.88 6.71
N SER A 419 -3.22 8.88 5.48
CA SER A 419 -2.40 7.81 4.92
C SER A 419 -0.93 7.85 5.36
N SER A 420 -0.43 9.00 5.79
CA SER A 420 0.94 9.19 6.27
C SER A 420 0.99 9.90 7.64
N ASP A 421 2.13 9.83 8.33
CA ASP A 421 2.31 10.52 9.61
C ASP A 421 2.39 12.06 9.46
N GLU A 422 2.84 12.55 8.30
CA GLU A 422 2.76 13.97 7.95
C GLU A 422 1.29 14.40 7.80
N ASP A 423 0.47 13.60 7.11
CA ASP A 423 -0.98 13.84 6.97
C ASP A 423 -1.68 13.84 8.34
N LYS A 424 -1.31 12.91 9.24
CA LYS A 424 -1.84 12.86 10.62
C LYS A 424 -1.57 14.16 11.36
N THR A 425 -0.34 14.66 11.27
CA THR A 425 0.05 15.88 11.99
C THR A 425 -0.72 17.09 11.46
N ALA A 426 -0.77 17.26 10.14
CA ALA A 426 -1.51 18.33 9.49
C ALA A 426 -3.02 18.28 9.80
N LEU A 427 -3.62 17.09 9.77
CA LEU A 427 -5.03 16.89 10.10
C LEU A 427 -5.33 17.25 11.56
N LYS A 428 -4.46 16.83 12.48
CA LYS A 428 -4.61 17.11 13.92
C LYS A 428 -4.60 18.61 14.21
N GLU A 429 -3.63 19.35 13.69
CA GLU A 429 -3.53 20.81 13.90
C GLU A 429 -4.77 21.54 13.39
N LYS A 430 -5.27 21.10 12.23
CA LYS A 430 -6.46 21.67 11.61
C LYS A 430 -7.73 21.41 12.43
N LEU A 431 -7.94 20.18 12.88
CA LEU A 431 -9.09 19.83 13.73
C LEU A 431 -9.04 20.57 15.07
N LEU A 432 -7.85 20.72 15.65
CA LEU A 432 -7.65 21.48 16.88
C LEU A 432 -8.04 22.95 16.70
N GLY A 433 -7.64 23.58 15.59
CA GLY A 433 -8.03 24.94 15.26
C GLY A 433 -9.55 25.09 15.14
N GLN A 434 -10.21 24.13 14.49
CA GLN A 434 -11.67 24.11 14.35
C GLN A 434 -12.38 23.95 15.69
N LEU A 435 -11.92 23.03 16.55
CA LEU A 435 -12.47 22.83 17.90
C LEU A 435 -12.34 24.11 18.75
N SER A 436 -11.20 24.78 18.67
CA SER A 436 -10.94 26.03 19.39
C SER A 436 -11.89 27.14 18.92
N GLU A 437 -12.08 27.28 17.61
CA GLU A 437 -12.97 28.30 17.05
C GLU A 437 -14.45 28.06 17.41
N ILE A 438 -14.89 26.80 17.43
CA ILE A 438 -16.24 26.43 17.88
C ILE A 438 -16.41 26.74 19.37
N TRP A 439 -15.42 26.37 20.19
CA TRP A 439 -15.43 26.63 21.61
C TRP A 439 -15.51 28.13 21.91
N ASP A 440 -14.60 28.90 21.33
CA ASP A 440 -14.46 30.33 21.60
C ASP A 440 -15.70 31.12 21.13
N ASN A 441 -16.34 30.72 20.02
CA ASN A 441 -17.46 31.49 19.47
C ASN A 441 -18.85 31.02 19.90
N PHE A 442 -19.04 29.73 20.21
CA PHE A 442 -20.38 29.16 20.44
C PHE A 442 -20.55 28.53 21.82
N VAL A 443 -19.50 27.90 22.37
CA VAL A 443 -19.61 27.22 23.67
C VAL A 443 -19.31 28.19 24.81
N SER A 444 -18.25 28.99 24.68
CA SER A 444 -17.83 29.90 25.74
C SER A 444 -18.72 31.14 25.88
N THR A 445 -19.39 31.53 24.80
CA THR A 445 -20.22 32.73 24.70
C THR A 445 -21.64 32.53 25.22
N THR A 446 -22.13 31.29 25.29
CA THR A 446 -23.53 30.97 25.64
C THR A 446 -23.80 30.92 27.14
N GLY A 447 -22.80 31.23 27.97
CA GLY A 447 -22.89 31.19 29.42
C GLY A 447 -22.91 29.75 29.95
N TYR A 448 -22.09 29.48 30.96
CA TYR A 448 -21.92 28.12 31.51
C TYR A 448 -22.95 27.76 32.59
N THR A 449 -23.69 28.75 33.10
CA THR A 449 -24.66 28.58 34.17
C THR A 449 -25.84 27.73 33.70
N GLY A 450 -26.15 26.64 34.40
CA GLY A 450 -27.28 25.79 34.03
C GLY A 450 -26.96 24.63 33.08
N ARG A 451 -25.75 24.53 32.52
CA ARG A 451 -25.43 23.58 31.44
C ARG A 451 -24.45 22.49 31.88
N ARG A 452 -24.58 21.31 31.27
CA ARG A 452 -23.60 20.23 31.39
C ARG A 452 -23.00 19.94 30.01
N ILE A 453 -21.67 20.01 29.91
CA ILE A 453 -20.95 19.88 28.63
C ILE A 453 -20.23 18.53 28.58
N ILE A 454 -20.44 17.80 27.49
CA ILE A 454 -19.85 16.48 27.25
C ILE A 454 -19.05 16.54 25.96
N LEU A 455 -17.86 15.95 25.96
CA LEU A 455 -17.07 15.72 24.75
C LEU A 455 -17.13 14.25 24.39
N LEU A 456 -17.60 13.92 23.19
CA LEU A 456 -17.59 12.56 22.63
C LEU A 456 -16.76 12.56 21.35
N ALA A 457 -15.74 11.71 21.27
CA ALA A 457 -14.92 11.58 20.07
C ALA A 457 -14.57 10.13 19.76
N SER A 458 -14.39 9.84 18.47
CA SER A 458 -14.01 8.52 17.96
C SER A 458 -12.90 8.63 16.92
N GLY A 459 -12.11 7.55 16.78
CA GLY A 459 -10.98 7.47 15.85
C GLY A 459 -9.99 8.61 16.03
N PHE A 460 -9.50 9.14 14.91
CA PHE A 460 -8.54 10.25 14.89
C PHE A 460 -9.04 11.53 15.59
N GLY A 461 -10.36 11.72 15.71
CA GLY A 461 -10.95 12.83 16.46
C GLY A 461 -10.53 12.87 17.94
N CYS A 462 -10.19 11.71 18.52
CA CYS A 462 -9.67 11.62 19.88
C CYS A 462 -8.37 12.41 20.07
N HIS A 463 -7.49 12.42 19.08
CA HIS A 463 -6.23 13.18 19.13
C HIS A 463 -6.47 14.70 19.12
N ALA A 464 -7.46 15.15 18.37
CA ALA A 464 -7.84 16.56 18.31
C ALA A 464 -8.48 17.02 19.63
N VAL A 465 -9.40 16.23 20.20
CA VAL A 465 -10.04 16.54 21.49
C VAL A 465 -9.02 16.59 22.62
N VAL A 466 -8.12 15.61 22.73
CA VAL A 466 -7.08 15.65 23.77
C VAL A 466 -6.08 16.80 23.56
N GLY A 467 -5.76 17.12 22.29
CA GLY A 467 -4.97 18.30 21.96
C GLY A 467 -5.63 19.59 22.44
N PHE A 468 -6.90 19.80 22.08
CA PHE A 468 -7.73 20.91 22.54
C PHE A 468 -7.79 21.00 24.08
N MET A 469 -7.98 19.85 24.74
CA MET A 469 -8.01 19.79 26.21
C MET A 469 -6.70 20.27 26.83
N ASN A 470 -5.57 19.89 26.23
CA ASN A 470 -4.24 20.29 26.69
C ASN A 470 -3.98 21.79 26.52
N GLU A 471 -4.60 22.45 25.55
CA GLU A 471 -4.50 23.91 25.37
C GLU A 471 -5.41 24.68 26.33
N ARG A 472 -6.57 24.13 26.69
CA ARG A 472 -7.61 24.81 27.48
C ARG A 472 -7.81 24.24 28.90
N GLN A 473 -6.75 23.72 29.50
CA GLN A 473 -6.81 22.88 30.71
C GLN A 473 -7.66 23.47 31.86
N LYS A 474 -7.56 24.77 32.12
CA LYS A 474 -8.34 25.44 33.19
C LYS A 474 -9.83 25.46 32.88
N GLU A 475 -10.19 25.79 31.65
CA GLU A 475 -11.58 25.84 31.19
C GLU A 475 -12.19 24.45 31.14
N ILE A 476 -11.43 23.47 30.66
CA ILE A 476 -11.88 22.08 30.57
C ILE A 476 -12.20 21.51 31.95
N VAL A 477 -11.29 21.66 32.91
CA VAL A 477 -11.50 21.18 34.28
C VAL A 477 -12.69 21.87 34.94
N LYS A 478 -12.96 23.12 34.57
CA LYS A 478 -14.05 23.92 35.14
C LYS A 478 -15.42 23.60 34.53
N TYR A 479 -15.50 23.39 33.22
CA TYR A 479 -16.78 23.40 32.49
C TYR A 479 -17.17 22.07 31.84
N ILE A 480 -16.22 21.14 31.62
CA ILE A 480 -16.54 19.83 31.05
C ILE A 480 -16.93 18.86 32.16
N ASN A 481 -18.02 18.13 31.94
CA ASN A 481 -18.58 17.20 32.92
C ASN A 481 -18.26 15.73 32.61
N CYS A 482 -18.02 15.41 31.33
CA CYS A 482 -17.65 14.07 30.89
C CYS A 482 -16.90 14.12 29.55
N VAL A 483 -15.90 13.25 29.38
CA VAL A 483 -15.17 13.04 28.14
C VAL A 483 -15.22 11.57 27.75
N THR A 484 -15.86 11.23 26.64
CA THR A 484 -15.89 9.86 26.13
C THR A 484 -15.06 9.76 24.86
N LEU A 485 -14.07 8.87 24.85
CA LEU A 485 -13.20 8.62 23.69
C LEU A 485 -13.33 7.15 23.24
N VAL A 486 -13.38 6.95 21.92
CA VAL A 486 -13.33 5.64 21.27
C VAL A 486 -12.25 5.66 20.18
N PRO A 487 -10.96 5.48 20.52
CA PRO A 487 -9.86 5.60 19.54
C PRO A 487 -9.89 4.54 18.43
N GLY A 488 -10.51 3.38 18.66
CA GLY A 488 -10.39 2.24 17.74
C GLY A 488 -8.99 1.63 17.83
N ASP A 489 -8.35 1.40 16.68
CA ASP A 489 -7.00 0.85 16.57
C ASP A 489 -5.91 1.94 16.56
N ASP A 490 -6.29 3.22 16.66
CA ASP A 490 -5.36 4.35 16.73
C ASP A 490 -4.61 4.40 18.08
N THR A 491 -3.42 5.02 18.05
CA THR A 491 -2.62 5.23 19.26
C THR A 491 -3.35 6.09 20.29
N LEU A 492 -3.20 5.77 21.59
CA LEU A 492 -3.83 6.53 22.65
C LEU A 492 -3.24 7.95 22.79
N PRO A 493 -4.05 9.02 22.64
CA PRO A 493 -3.61 10.37 22.96
C PRO A 493 -3.47 10.58 24.48
N LEU A 494 -2.47 11.37 24.90
CA LEU A 494 -2.17 11.61 26.31
C LEU A 494 -2.49 13.06 26.72
N VAL A 495 -3.24 13.23 27.82
CA VAL A 495 -3.43 14.56 28.42
C VAL A 495 -2.16 15.07 29.11
N ALA A 496 -2.08 16.36 29.41
CA ALA A 496 -1.02 16.97 30.18
C ALA A 496 -1.00 16.38 31.60
N LYS A 497 0.21 16.26 32.19
CA LYS A 497 0.41 15.57 33.48
C LYS A 497 -0.50 16.10 34.60
N ARG A 498 -0.75 17.41 34.65
CA ARG A 498 -1.59 18.06 35.68
C ARG A 498 -3.09 17.74 35.56
N MET A 499 -3.56 17.37 34.37
CA MET A 499 -4.96 16.99 34.14
C MET A 499 -5.25 15.54 34.50
N GLY A 500 -4.22 14.72 34.71
CA GLY A 500 -4.37 13.27 34.85
C GLY A 500 -5.39 12.83 35.90
N PRO A 501 -5.32 13.32 37.16
CA PRO A 501 -6.30 12.96 38.18
C PRO A 501 -7.75 13.28 37.78
N TRP A 502 -8.00 14.51 37.31
CA TRP A 502 -9.31 14.91 36.81
C TRP A 502 -9.76 14.06 35.62
N TYR A 503 -8.86 13.77 34.70
CA TYR A 503 -9.17 13.03 33.48
C TYR A 503 -9.57 11.58 33.78
N VAL A 504 -8.94 10.91 34.74
CA VAL A 504 -9.35 9.56 35.17
C VAL A 504 -10.77 9.55 35.73
N GLU A 505 -11.17 10.59 36.46
CA GLU A 505 -12.50 10.66 37.09
C GLU A 505 -13.61 11.12 36.14
N ASN A 506 -13.25 11.89 35.10
CA ASN A 506 -14.20 12.56 34.21
C ASN A 506 -14.19 12.01 32.78
N SER A 507 -13.48 10.91 32.51
CA SER A 507 -13.46 10.31 31.19
C SER A 507 -13.85 8.84 31.15
N PHE A 508 -14.27 8.38 29.98
CA PHE A 508 -14.44 6.98 29.61
C PHE A 508 -13.73 6.75 28.28
N VAL A 509 -12.69 5.91 28.27
CA VAL A 509 -11.88 5.63 27.09
C VAL A 509 -12.06 4.17 26.70
N PHE A 510 -12.91 3.91 25.73
CA PHE A 510 -13.24 2.55 25.29
C PHE A 510 -12.25 2.05 24.25
N LEU A 511 -11.70 0.86 24.48
CA LEU A 511 -10.70 0.23 23.61
C LEU A 511 -11.08 -1.21 23.28
N THR A 512 -10.60 -1.68 22.13
CA THR A 512 -10.77 -3.07 21.68
C THR A 512 -10.09 -4.04 22.65
N ASN A 513 -10.55 -5.29 22.66
CA ASN A 513 -10.11 -6.29 23.63
C ASN A 513 -8.61 -6.64 23.49
N ASP A 514 -8.05 -6.43 22.31
CA ASP A 514 -6.70 -6.76 21.83
C ASP A 514 -5.84 -5.52 21.60
N HIS A 515 -6.32 -4.33 21.97
CA HIS A 515 -5.54 -3.11 21.88
C HIS A 515 -4.17 -3.24 22.59
N PRO A 516 -3.04 -2.77 22.00
CA PRO A 516 -1.69 -2.97 22.53
C PRO A 516 -1.45 -2.47 23.97
N VAL A 517 -2.26 -1.52 24.44
CA VAL A 517 -2.18 -1.00 25.83
C VAL A 517 -2.41 -2.08 26.90
N TRP A 518 -3.07 -3.19 26.55
CA TRP A 518 -3.31 -4.29 27.47
C TRP A 518 -2.07 -5.18 27.67
N GLU A 519 -1.06 -5.03 26.82
CA GLU A 519 0.22 -5.73 26.96
C GLU A 519 1.12 -5.07 28.01
N ARG A 520 1.91 -5.87 28.74
CA ARG A 520 2.61 -5.48 29.99
C ARG A 520 3.67 -4.39 29.83
N THR A 521 3.96 -3.91 28.62
CA THR A 521 5.02 -2.93 28.29
C THR A 521 4.53 -1.47 28.23
N GLN A 522 3.24 -1.21 28.00
CA GLN A 522 2.65 0.14 28.06
C GLN A 522 1.73 0.27 29.27
N LYS A 523 2.26 0.71 30.42
CA LYS A 523 1.43 0.91 31.61
C LYS A 523 0.47 2.09 31.39
N ALA A 524 -0.83 1.79 31.41
CA ALA A 524 -1.89 2.77 31.63
C ALA A 524 -1.47 3.73 32.76
N ASN A 525 -1.52 5.02 32.48
CA ASN A 525 -1.16 6.06 33.44
C ASN A 525 -2.35 6.99 33.64
N ASN A 526 -2.32 7.86 34.64
CA ASN A 526 -3.43 8.80 34.86
C ASN A 526 -3.66 9.76 33.66
N ARG A 527 -2.79 9.77 32.65
CA ARG A 527 -2.92 10.60 31.45
C ARG A 527 -3.69 9.91 30.31
N THR A 528 -4.00 8.62 30.44
CA THR A 528 -4.80 7.85 29.47
C THR A 528 -6.30 7.87 29.79
N GLY A 529 -6.71 8.40 30.95
CA GLY A 529 -8.12 8.42 31.36
C GLY A 529 -8.57 7.08 31.95
N ASN A 530 -9.88 6.92 32.10
CA ASN A 530 -10.47 5.66 32.57
C ASN A 530 -10.59 4.68 31.41
N LEU A 531 -9.63 3.76 31.29
CA LEU A 531 -9.63 2.77 30.20
C LEU A 531 -10.70 1.69 30.45
N ILE A 532 -11.62 1.55 29.50
CA ILE A 532 -12.65 0.51 29.47
C ILE A 532 -12.30 -0.47 28.37
N ARG A 533 -12.17 -1.75 28.74
CA ARG A 533 -11.94 -2.83 27.78
C ARG A 533 -13.28 -3.32 27.23
N SER A 534 -13.46 -3.17 25.92
CA SER A 534 -14.57 -3.76 25.17
C SER A 534 -14.40 -5.27 25.04
N GLU A 535 -15.50 -5.99 24.78
CA GLU A 535 -15.45 -7.40 24.36
C GLU A 535 -15.13 -7.54 22.86
N TYR A 536 -15.25 -6.46 22.08
CA TYR A 536 -15.02 -6.43 20.64
C TYR A 536 -13.51 -6.39 20.30
N PRO A 537 -13.01 -7.22 19.37
CA PRO A 537 -11.62 -7.18 18.92
C PRO A 537 -11.36 -5.98 17.98
N SER A 538 -10.10 -5.78 17.61
CA SER A 538 -9.68 -4.82 16.59
C SER A 538 -10.38 -5.08 15.27
N GLY A 539 -10.70 -3.98 14.58
CA GLY A 539 -11.64 -4.00 13.47
C GLY A 539 -12.17 -2.62 13.14
N ARG A 540 -13.28 -2.58 12.39
CA ARG A 540 -13.85 -1.32 11.91
C ARG A 540 -14.37 -0.47 13.06
N LEU A 541 -14.00 0.81 13.07
CA LEU A 541 -14.46 1.76 14.08
C LEU A 541 -15.98 1.88 14.08
N SER A 542 -16.62 1.78 12.90
CA SER A 542 -18.07 1.83 12.76
C SER A 542 -18.78 0.72 13.55
N GLU A 543 -18.27 -0.51 13.48
CA GLU A 543 -18.80 -1.68 14.18
C GLU A 543 -18.55 -1.57 15.70
N LEU A 544 -17.37 -1.12 16.09
CA LEU A 544 -17.03 -0.86 17.48
C LEU A 544 -17.98 0.18 18.10
N MET A 545 -18.23 1.28 17.38
CA MET A 545 -19.16 2.32 17.82
C MET A 545 -20.60 1.81 17.92
N ASP A 546 -21.09 0.99 16.99
CA ASP A 546 -22.43 0.42 17.10
C ASP A 546 -22.56 -0.54 18.29
N HIS A 547 -21.53 -1.36 18.53
CA HIS A 547 -21.48 -2.27 19.68
C HIS A 547 -21.45 -1.55 21.03
N LEU A 548 -20.64 -0.50 21.14
CA LEU A 548 -20.43 0.24 22.40
C LEU A 548 -21.54 1.23 22.73
N ARG A 549 -22.50 1.47 21.81
CA ARG A 549 -23.50 2.53 21.94
C ARG A 549 -24.21 2.56 23.29
N CYS A 550 -24.76 1.42 23.74
CA CYS A 550 -25.47 1.37 25.02
C CYS A 550 -24.54 1.68 26.20
N SER A 551 -23.35 1.07 26.23
CA SER A 551 -22.38 1.26 27.32
C SER A 551 -21.84 2.69 27.39
N ILE A 552 -21.69 3.35 26.24
CA ILE A 552 -21.30 4.76 26.17
C ILE A 552 -22.37 5.64 26.82
N PHE A 553 -23.65 5.48 26.43
CA PHE A 553 -24.73 6.28 26.99
C PHE A 553 -24.98 5.99 28.46
N GLU A 554 -24.94 4.72 28.88
CA GLU A 554 -25.03 4.33 30.30
C GLU A 554 -23.90 4.95 31.14
N GLY A 555 -22.67 4.99 30.61
CA GLY A 555 -21.54 5.63 31.27
C GLY A 555 -21.71 7.14 31.42
N ILE A 556 -22.14 7.81 30.35
CA ILE A 556 -22.42 9.24 30.34
C ILE A 556 -23.54 9.58 31.34
N GLU A 557 -24.66 8.88 31.27
CA GLU A 557 -25.82 9.11 32.15
C GLU A 557 -25.48 8.86 33.61
N GLY A 558 -24.80 7.75 33.92
CA GLY A 558 -24.34 7.47 35.27
C GLY A 558 -23.39 8.55 35.81
N ARG A 559 -22.52 9.11 34.96
CA ARG A 559 -21.68 10.25 35.35
C ARG A 559 -22.51 11.49 35.61
N LEU A 560 -23.48 11.82 34.75
CA LEU A 560 -24.37 12.96 34.95
C LEU A 560 -25.18 12.80 36.24
N GLU A 561 -25.75 11.64 36.53
CA GLU A 561 -26.49 11.38 37.78
C GLU A 561 -25.62 11.55 39.03
N SER A 562 -24.32 11.24 38.94
CA SER A 562 -23.38 11.41 40.05
C SER A 562 -23.01 12.86 40.35
N LEU A 563 -23.27 13.79 39.42
CA LEU A 563 -22.93 15.20 39.57
C LEU A 563 -24.02 15.95 40.35
N PRO A 564 -23.64 16.95 41.17
CA PRO A 564 -24.60 17.76 41.90
C PRO A 564 -25.63 18.42 40.96
N PRO A 565 -26.86 18.67 41.43
CA PRO A 565 -27.89 19.35 40.65
C PRO A 565 -27.39 20.74 40.24
N VAL A 566 -27.74 21.13 39.01
CA VAL A 566 -27.27 22.41 38.47
C VAL A 566 -27.99 23.55 39.20
N PRO A 567 -27.28 24.58 39.70
CA PRO A 567 -27.92 25.70 40.41
C PRO A 567 -28.91 26.43 39.48
N GLU A 568 -30.17 26.58 39.93
CA GLU A 568 -31.25 27.19 39.12
C GLU A 568 -31.18 28.73 39.06
N ASN A 569 -30.37 29.38 39.89
CA ASN A 569 -30.11 30.82 39.83
C ASN A 569 -28.82 31.14 40.59
N ASP A 570 -27.87 31.80 39.92
CA ASP A 570 -26.99 32.75 40.57
C ASP A 570 -26.81 33.93 39.63
N SER A 571 -27.32 35.09 40.05
CA SER A 571 -26.83 36.37 39.56
C SER A 571 -25.32 36.40 39.79
N ASP A 572 -24.55 36.88 38.81
CA ASP A 572 -23.13 37.21 38.96
C ASP A 572 -22.88 37.96 40.29
N SER A 573 -22.53 37.22 41.33
CA SER A 573 -22.06 37.78 42.60
C SER A 573 -20.94 36.88 43.09
N ASP A 574 -19.72 37.38 42.90
CA ASP A 574 -18.47 37.05 43.60
C ASP A 574 -18.49 35.75 44.40
N PHE A 575 -18.17 34.63 43.72
CA PHE A 575 -17.66 33.46 44.41
C PHE A 575 -16.18 33.71 44.73
N LYS A 576 -15.87 33.76 46.03
CA LYS A 576 -14.55 34.05 46.57
C LYS A 576 -13.52 33.00 46.17
N ASP A 577 -12.34 33.49 45.79
CA ASP A 577 -11.08 32.82 45.44
C ASP A 577 -10.45 31.93 46.57
N GLU A 578 -11.23 31.28 47.42
CA GLU A 578 -10.66 30.55 48.58
C GLU A 578 -10.42 29.03 48.38
N ASP A 579 -10.88 28.41 47.28
CA ASP A 579 -10.60 26.98 46.99
C ASP A 579 -9.43 26.73 46.02
N LEU A 580 -8.67 27.76 45.63
CA LEU A 580 -7.48 27.64 44.76
C LEU A 580 -6.13 27.62 45.53
N THR A 581 -6.15 27.62 46.87
CA THR A 581 -4.94 27.77 47.70
C THR A 581 -4.14 26.49 47.97
N THR A 582 -4.36 25.39 47.25
CA THR A 582 -3.40 24.26 47.21
C THR A 582 -2.50 24.26 45.97
N MET A 583 -2.52 25.33 45.15
CA MET A 583 -1.74 25.42 43.91
C MET A 583 -0.49 26.32 43.97
N GLU A 584 -0.14 26.88 45.13
CA GLU A 584 1.11 27.64 45.32
C GLU A 584 1.85 27.17 46.57
N THR A 585 2.78 26.22 46.42
CA THR A 585 4.09 26.16 47.11
C THR A 585 4.76 24.82 46.80
N ASP A 586 5.78 24.82 45.92
CA ASP A 586 7.04 24.11 46.18
C ASP A 586 8.09 24.50 45.11
N GLU A 587 8.52 25.76 45.14
CA GLU A 587 9.86 26.10 44.69
C GLU A 587 10.75 26.26 45.91
N THR A 588 11.95 25.65 45.83
CA THR A 588 13.09 25.73 46.75
C THR A 588 13.14 24.73 47.92
N LYS A 589 13.85 23.61 47.69
CA LYS A 589 14.82 23.03 48.64
C LYS A 589 15.67 21.94 47.96
N ILE A 590 16.83 22.33 47.44
CA ILE A 590 17.95 21.43 47.19
C ILE A 590 18.87 21.51 48.41
N PRO A 591 19.10 20.42 49.17
CA PRO A 591 20.23 20.37 50.08
C PRO A 591 21.45 19.75 49.37
N VAL A 592 22.54 20.50 49.41
CA VAL A 592 23.91 20.10 49.06
C VAL A 592 24.48 19.15 50.12
N LYS A 593 25.14 18.08 49.68
CA LYS A 593 26.27 17.34 50.32
C LYS A 593 26.66 16.20 49.37
N SER A 594 27.90 15.81 49.08
CA SER A 594 29.26 16.36 49.21
C SER A 594 30.19 15.28 48.59
N ASP A 595 31.05 15.66 47.67
CA ASP A 595 32.39 15.17 47.28
C ASP A 595 32.77 13.66 47.32
N GLU A 596 33.00 13.13 46.09
CA GLU A 596 34.22 12.45 45.53
C GLU A 596 34.88 11.20 46.19
N PRO A 597 35.78 10.46 45.48
CA PRO A 597 35.94 10.20 44.02
C PRO A 597 36.21 8.69 43.69
N VAL A 598 36.41 8.32 42.41
CA VAL A 598 37.57 7.50 41.89
C VAL A 598 37.44 7.25 40.36
N SER A 599 38.26 7.99 39.62
CA SER A 599 39.07 7.73 38.40
C SER A 599 38.70 6.75 37.27
N ASN A 600 38.84 7.30 36.04
CA ASN A 600 39.54 6.80 34.82
C ASN A 600 38.99 5.54 34.09
N SER A 601 38.91 5.42 32.75
CA SER A 601 39.59 6.09 31.63
C SER A 601 38.93 5.79 30.26
N ILE A 602 38.73 6.84 29.46
CA ILE A 602 39.06 7.08 28.03
C ILE A 602 38.96 5.94 26.98
N GLY A 603 38.23 6.25 25.90
CA GLY A 603 38.46 5.72 24.54
C GLY A 603 37.51 6.36 23.50
N ALA A 604 38.00 7.32 22.72
CA ALA A 604 37.24 8.30 21.92
C ALA A 604 36.94 7.94 20.45
N ARG A 605 35.92 8.60 19.84
CA ARG A 605 35.91 9.31 18.52
C ARG A 605 34.47 9.77 18.20
N SER A 606 34.15 11.07 18.23
CA SER A 606 34.35 12.10 17.17
C SER A 606 33.27 12.09 16.08
N THR A 607 32.23 12.93 16.23
CA THR A 607 31.48 13.52 15.11
C THR A 607 31.42 15.03 15.31
N ALA A 608 32.07 15.75 14.39
CA ALA A 608 32.09 17.20 14.33
C ALA A 608 30.81 17.70 13.64
N THR A 609 30.11 18.60 14.31
CA THR A 609 29.07 19.46 13.75
C THR A 609 29.73 20.70 13.14
N THR A 610 29.50 20.96 11.87
CA THR A 610 29.76 22.26 11.25
C THR A 610 28.48 22.75 10.59
N SER A 611 28.03 23.91 11.07
CA SER A 611 26.99 24.76 10.52
C SER A 611 27.35 25.26 9.12
N PHE A 612 26.36 25.36 8.23
CA PHE A 612 26.45 26.23 7.06
C PHE A 612 25.19 27.06 6.89
N ALA A 613 25.44 28.37 6.86
CA ALA A 613 24.48 29.44 6.74
C ALA A 613 23.97 29.57 5.29
N HIS A 614 22.71 29.99 5.16
CA HIS A 614 22.10 30.44 3.92
C HIS A 614 22.76 31.71 3.38
N SER A 615 23.07 31.73 2.09
CA SER A 615 23.32 32.95 1.32
C SER A 615 22.72 32.80 -0.08
N ILE A 616 21.71 33.62 -0.34
CA ILE A 616 21.09 33.87 -1.64
C ILE A 616 22.05 34.69 -2.52
N PRO A 617 22.08 34.44 -3.84
CA PRO A 617 22.33 35.52 -4.79
C PRO A 617 21.15 35.72 -5.76
N GLN A 618 20.78 36.99 -5.94
CA GLN A 618 19.94 37.52 -7.01
C GLN A 618 20.77 37.90 -8.24
N ASP A 619 20.02 38.05 -9.34
CA ASP A 619 20.35 38.61 -10.68
C ASP A 619 21.23 37.74 -11.58
N GLY A 620 20.93 37.53 -12.86
CA GLY A 620 19.92 38.11 -13.74
C GLY A 620 20.50 38.13 -15.16
N SER A 621 19.87 37.48 -16.14
CA SER A 621 20.01 37.88 -17.55
C SER A 621 18.89 37.31 -18.42
N THR A 622 18.39 38.21 -19.24
CA THR A 622 17.27 38.15 -20.19
C THR A 622 17.61 37.42 -21.48
N ALA A 623 16.66 36.64 -22.04
CA ALA A 623 16.45 36.54 -23.49
C ALA A 623 15.06 35.95 -23.82
N THR A 624 14.19 36.82 -24.33
CA THR A 624 12.93 36.53 -25.05
C THR A 624 13.20 35.95 -26.44
N VAL A 625 12.52 34.88 -26.88
CA VAL A 625 11.99 34.73 -28.25
C VAL A 625 10.75 33.79 -28.31
N ASN A 626 9.70 34.36 -28.89
CA ASN A 626 8.44 33.86 -29.45
C ASN A 626 8.34 32.38 -29.91
N ALA A 627 7.22 31.75 -29.57
CA ALA A 627 6.63 30.65 -30.35
C ALA A 627 5.35 31.14 -31.06
N THR A 628 5.46 31.34 -32.37
CA THR A 628 4.36 31.58 -33.30
C THR A 628 3.54 30.31 -33.53
N ALA A 629 2.25 30.37 -33.23
CA ALA A 629 1.26 29.39 -33.66
C ALA A 629 0.84 29.68 -35.11
N THR A 630 1.03 28.72 -36.01
CA THR A 630 0.42 28.73 -37.35
C THR A 630 -0.63 27.63 -37.42
N ALA A 631 -1.89 28.06 -37.41
CA ALA A 631 -3.04 27.29 -37.83
C ALA A 631 -2.95 26.99 -39.34
N THR A 632 -3.29 25.78 -39.73
CA THR A 632 -3.69 25.47 -41.11
C THR A 632 -4.98 24.67 -41.11
N THR A 633 -5.83 25.07 -42.04
CA THR A 633 -7.26 24.83 -42.15
C THR A 633 -7.63 23.49 -42.78
N SER A 634 -8.87 23.11 -42.45
CA SER A 634 -9.73 22.07 -42.97
C SER A 634 -9.69 21.79 -44.48
N THR A 635 -9.98 20.54 -44.83
CA THR A 635 -10.81 20.20 -45.99
C THR A 635 -11.62 18.93 -45.72
N SER A 636 -12.93 19.05 -45.91
CA SER A 636 -13.98 18.05 -45.77
C SER A 636 -14.21 17.28 -47.08
N ILE A 637 -14.40 15.96 -47.05
CA ILE A 637 -15.10 15.21 -48.13
C ILE A 637 -15.97 14.10 -47.53
N THR A 638 -17.27 14.40 -47.50
CA THR A 638 -18.50 13.62 -47.76
C THR A 638 -18.62 12.10 -47.56
N ASP A 639 -19.73 11.76 -46.90
CA ASP A 639 -20.45 10.48 -46.79
C ASP A 639 -20.67 9.71 -48.11
N THR A 640 -20.73 8.38 -48.00
CA THR A 640 -21.65 7.54 -48.78
C THR A 640 -22.07 6.31 -48.00
N VAL A 641 -23.38 6.06 -48.03
CA VAL A 641 -24.14 5.02 -47.33
C VAL A 641 -24.35 3.79 -48.23
N ALA A 642 -24.61 2.64 -47.60
CA ALA A 642 -25.54 1.55 -47.98
C ALA A 642 -24.90 0.12 -48.10
N PRO A 643 -25.70 -0.98 -48.10
CA PRO A 643 -25.90 -1.82 -46.92
C PRO A 643 -25.71 -3.34 -47.17
N GLY A 644 -25.60 -4.14 -46.11
CA GLY A 644 -25.45 -5.60 -46.20
C GLY A 644 -26.24 -6.36 -45.15
N VAL A 645 -27.35 -6.96 -45.58
CA VAL A 645 -28.29 -7.83 -44.86
C VAL A 645 -27.70 -9.21 -44.63
N THR A 646 -27.89 -9.84 -43.47
CA THR A 646 -28.50 -11.19 -43.35
C THR A 646 -28.82 -11.60 -41.90
N ARG A 647 -30.01 -12.18 -41.77
CA ARG A 647 -30.65 -12.82 -40.61
C ARG A 647 -30.47 -14.35 -40.74
N PHE A 648 -30.94 -15.09 -39.73
CA PHE A 648 -31.19 -16.56 -39.62
C PHE A 648 -30.14 -17.31 -38.78
N GLU A 649 -30.45 -18.27 -37.89
CA GLU A 649 -31.68 -18.76 -37.26
C GLU A 649 -31.28 -19.70 -36.10
N ARG A 650 -32.25 -20.03 -35.24
CA ARG A 650 -32.16 -21.03 -34.16
C ARG A 650 -31.96 -22.46 -34.71
N LEU A 651 -31.24 -23.30 -33.98
CA LEU A 651 -31.47 -24.75 -33.94
C LEU A 651 -31.30 -25.29 -32.51
N ASN A 652 -32.28 -26.11 -32.11
CA ASN A 652 -32.43 -26.83 -30.85
C ASN A 652 -31.66 -28.17 -30.86
N ASP A 653 -31.03 -28.52 -29.72
CA ASP A 653 -30.99 -29.81 -28.97
C ASP A 653 -30.62 -31.16 -29.69
N PRO A 654 -30.33 -32.31 -29.03
CA PRO A 654 -30.22 -32.60 -27.58
C PRO A 654 -29.12 -33.59 -27.09
N SER A 655 -28.97 -33.61 -25.75
CA SER A 655 -28.78 -34.77 -24.83
C SER A 655 -27.54 -35.70 -24.87
N SER A 656 -26.88 -35.82 -23.70
CA SER A 656 -26.50 -37.11 -23.09
C SER A 656 -26.29 -36.99 -21.57
N ASP A 657 -27.09 -37.75 -20.81
CA ASP A 657 -27.13 -38.04 -19.36
C ASP A 657 -25.82 -38.75 -18.87
N PRO A 658 -25.46 -38.79 -17.56
CA PRO A 658 -26.07 -39.77 -16.63
C PRO A 658 -26.20 -39.35 -15.14
N SER A 659 -27.38 -39.66 -14.58
CA SER A 659 -27.62 -40.45 -13.35
C SER A 659 -27.37 -39.88 -11.93
N ALA A 660 -28.50 -39.81 -11.20
CA ALA A 660 -28.84 -40.54 -9.97
C ALA A 660 -28.31 -40.13 -8.58
N LEU A 661 -29.27 -40.16 -7.63
CA LEU A 661 -29.25 -40.20 -6.14
C LEU A 661 -29.94 -38.94 -5.57
N GLY A 662 -31.00 -38.96 -4.77
CA GLY A 662 -31.77 -40.00 -4.09
C GLY A 662 -32.57 -39.26 -3.00
N ARG A 663 -33.91 -39.25 -3.10
CA ARG A 663 -34.81 -38.61 -2.12
C ARG A 663 -35.23 -39.60 -1.03
N SER A 664 -35.21 -39.15 0.22
CA SER A 664 -36.06 -39.62 1.33
C SER A 664 -36.01 -38.57 2.45
N SER A 665 -37.04 -38.19 3.20
CA SER A 665 -38.46 -38.53 3.24
C SER A 665 -39.10 -37.58 4.27
N LEU A 666 -40.24 -36.99 3.92
CA LEU A 666 -41.14 -36.23 4.81
C LEU A 666 -42.07 -37.19 5.57
N ARG A 667 -42.25 -36.96 6.87
CA ARG A 667 -43.41 -37.30 7.73
C ARG A 667 -43.52 -36.13 8.73
N GLY A 668 -44.65 -35.50 9.05
CA GLY A 668 -46.06 -35.80 8.86
C GLY A 668 -46.75 -35.88 10.25
N TRP A 669 -47.71 -34.96 10.49
CA TRP A 669 -48.82 -34.96 11.49
C TRP A 669 -48.49 -34.33 12.87
N SER A 670 -49.37 -33.59 13.57
CA SER A 670 -50.80 -33.23 13.42
C SER A 670 -51.16 -31.96 14.21
N THR A 671 -52.35 -31.43 13.93
CA THR A 671 -53.04 -30.25 14.47
C THR A 671 -53.56 -30.39 15.91
N ALA A 672 -53.43 -29.34 16.72
CA ALA A 672 -54.39 -28.99 17.79
C ALA A 672 -54.30 -27.49 18.18
N SER A 673 -55.45 -26.88 18.42
CA SER A 673 -55.67 -25.55 19.03
C SER A 673 -57.01 -25.63 19.77
N PRO A 674 -57.40 -24.69 20.66
CA PRO A 674 -56.65 -23.67 21.40
C PRO A 674 -56.98 -23.67 22.92
N THR A 675 -56.16 -23.02 23.76
CA THR A 675 -56.68 -22.33 24.97
C THR A 675 -55.74 -21.21 25.42
N THR A 676 -56.38 -20.09 25.74
CA THR A 676 -55.92 -18.80 26.27
C THR A 676 -55.12 -18.89 27.58
N LEU A 677 -54.08 -18.06 27.75
CA LEU A 677 -53.94 -17.05 28.82
C LEU A 677 -52.51 -16.47 28.94
N SER A 678 -52.50 -15.14 29.11
CA SER A 678 -51.58 -14.26 29.85
C SER A 678 -50.07 -14.20 29.52
N ASN A 679 -49.71 -13.01 29.02
CA ASN A 679 -48.52 -12.20 29.37
C ASN A 679 -47.57 -12.79 30.42
N THR A 680 -46.31 -12.98 30.04
CA THR A 680 -45.12 -12.40 30.71
C THR A 680 -43.87 -12.69 29.87
N LYS A 681 -42.95 -11.72 29.87
CA LYS A 681 -41.78 -11.62 28.98
C LYS A 681 -40.61 -12.53 29.40
N ARG A 682 -39.80 -12.89 28.39
CA ARG A 682 -38.43 -13.49 28.35
C ARG A 682 -38.36 -15.02 28.52
N PRO A 683 -37.64 -15.75 27.63
CA PRO A 683 -36.17 -15.74 27.62
C PRO A 683 -35.43 -15.87 26.26
N VAL A 684 -34.12 -15.62 26.36
CA VAL A 684 -32.92 -15.91 25.54
C VAL A 684 -32.99 -17.06 24.50
N PHE A 685 -32.42 -16.86 23.29
CA PHE A 685 -31.28 -17.59 22.66
C PHE A 685 -31.22 -17.47 21.11
N GLN A 686 -30.17 -16.81 20.62
CA GLN A 686 -29.12 -17.25 19.66
C GLN A 686 -29.41 -17.83 18.25
N TRP A 687 -28.50 -17.46 17.33
CA TRP A 687 -28.19 -17.91 15.95
C TRP A 687 -29.03 -17.26 14.82
N GLN A 688 -28.47 -16.66 13.77
CA GLN A 688 -27.17 -16.81 13.07
C GLN A 688 -26.55 -15.46 12.70
#